data_AF-D4DPF5-F1
#
_entry.id   AF-D4DPF5-F1
#
_cell.length_a   1.000
_cell.length_b   1.000
_cell.length_c   1.000
_cell.angle_alpha   90.00
_cell.angle_beta   90.00
_cell.angle_gamma   90.00
#
_symmetry.space_group_name_H-M   'P 1'
#
loop_
_entity.id
_entity.type
_entity.pdbx_description
1 polymer ?
#
loop_
_entity_poly.entity_id
_entity_poly.type
_entity_poly.pdbx_seq_one_letter_code
_entity_poly.pdbx_strand_id
1 'polypeptide(L)'
;MFDHAEMYAFDQRVRDGLDGSNPEYVIEPKFDGLAISLLYRDGVLVQAATRGDGTTGEDVTQNVKTVANIPLRLHGENPPELIEVRGEVLMLKADFAALNKRQAENGQKPFANPRNAAAGSLRQLDSRITAQRKLHFFPYSVARQQGGFEAEEHIQELAYFQELGFSLPNGNFGCFKNIDEVLAFYEQMQQKRPELPYEIDGMVVKVNSLAQQRELGFISRAPRWAIAHKFPAEEALTIVEAIDVQIGRTGAVTPVARLHPVFVGGVTVTNATLHNQDEVSRKDVRVGDTVVVRRAGDVIPEVVRVIFERRPMQETAVAVSDDLKQQQDDLFAETPSANQTQSVPLHKPYRLPTHCPICRSEIEREEGEAVARCSGGMLCQAQRAQGLIHFASRKAMDIDGLGQKQIEQLVAQDLVRHFADLYRLDIPTLQKMKETADKGSSENENGDAETVSDDLSESNTPNGKKQPTKWAENILAGIEASKTPELARFLFALGIRHVGERTAKTLAQAFGSLEHVRRAPEPILACLPDIGTVVARSIAHFFAQDAQQAMIDELLAAGVAPQTQAVTIPPARHAEPQRWIARLPGFKISENKAQALWELAGKSIDGLQTDKALPADWQIWRSEAQNAALLENLKSFFAQTSSENQEATISDDVNEAVAGKTFVLTGTLPTLKRDQAQALIEAAGGKVSGSVSKKTDYVVAGEAAGSKLEKANALGVAVLSEEELLAMLK
;
A
#
# COMPACT_ATOMS: atom_id res chain seq x y z
N MET A 1 -9.38 0.67 -12.28
CA MET A 1 -9.52 -0.20 -13.46
C MET A 1 -9.87 0.66 -14.65
N PHE A 2 -9.27 0.41 -15.81
CA PHE A 2 -9.38 1.29 -16.99
C PHE A 2 -10.19 0.68 -18.14
N ASP A 3 -10.44 -0.63 -18.12
CA ASP A 3 -11.15 -1.32 -19.20
C ASP A 3 -12.42 -2.05 -18.72
N HIS A 4 -13.32 -2.34 -19.65
CA HIS A 4 -14.57 -3.06 -19.37
C HIS A 4 -14.33 -4.53 -19.02
N ALA A 5 -13.27 -5.16 -19.54
CA ALA A 5 -12.97 -6.56 -19.26
C ALA A 5 -12.67 -6.79 -17.76
N GLU A 6 -11.99 -5.84 -17.13
CA GLU A 6 -11.72 -5.80 -15.70
C GLU A 6 -13.01 -5.68 -14.88
N MET A 7 -14.02 -4.95 -15.39
CA MET A 7 -15.33 -4.83 -14.74
C MET A 7 -16.13 -6.13 -14.82
N TYR A 8 -16.11 -6.82 -15.96
CA TYR A 8 -16.69 -8.18 -16.05
C TYR A 8 -15.96 -9.17 -15.13
N ALA A 9 -14.63 -9.08 -15.03
CA ALA A 9 -13.86 -9.91 -14.11
C ALA A 9 -14.18 -9.59 -12.64
N PHE A 10 -14.46 -8.32 -12.31
CA PHE A 10 -14.94 -7.92 -10.99
C PHE A 10 -16.30 -8.54 -10.68
N ASP A 11 -17.27 -8.39 -11.60
CA ASP A 11 -18.59 -9.00 -11.46
C ASP A 11 -18.51 -10.51 -11.25
N GLN A 12 -17.69 -11.22 -12.03
CA GLN A 12 -17.47 -12.65 -11.85
C GLN A 12 -16.94 -12.99 -10.45
N ARG A 13 -15.94 -12.25 -9.94
CA ARG A 13 -15.40 -12.47 -8.58
C ARG A 13 -16.44 -12.21 -7.49
N VAL A 14 -17.31 -11.23 -7.69
CA VAL A 14 -18.41 -10.93 -6.76
C VAL A 14 -19.42 -12.08 -6.77
N ARG A 15 -19.86 -12.53 -7.96
CA ARG A 15 -20.78 -13.66 -8.09
C ARG A 15 -20.21 -14.95 -7.51
N ASP A 16 -18.93 -15.25 -7.77
CA ASP A 16 -18.24 -16.41 -7.20
C ASP A 16 -18.15 -16.33 -5.66
N GLY A 17 -18.00 -15.12 -5.11
CA GLY A 17 -17.99 -14.87 -3.68
C GLY A 17 -19.36 -14.94 -3.01
N LEU A 18 -20.45 -14.93 -3.79
CA LEU A 18 -21.84 -14.99 -3.33
C LEU A 18 -22.56 -16.25 -3.86
N ASP A 19 -21.83 -17.35 -4.04
CA ASP A 19 -22.32 -18.66 -4.49
C ASP A 19 -23.15 -18.63 -5.79
N GLY A 20 -22.82 -17.70 -6.70
CA GLY A 20 -23.46 -17.57 -8.02
C GLY A 20 -24.75 -16.74 -8.04
N SER A 21 -25.08 -16.03 -6.96
CA SER A 21 -26.17 -15.04 -6.97
C SER A 21 -25.84 -13.84 -7.87
N ASN A 22 -26.87 -13.20 -8.43
CA ASN A 22 -26.73 -11.99 -9.26
C ASN A 22 -26.96 -10.74 -8.37
N PRO A 23 -25.90 -9.99 -8.01
CA PRO A 23 -26.04 -8.78 -7.22
C PRO A 23 -26.53 -7.60 -8.06
N GLU A 24 -27.26 -6.70 -7.42
CA GLU A 24 -27.48 -5.35 -7.96
C GLU A 24 -26.30 -4.44 -7.62
N TYR A 25 -26.07 -3.42 -8.42
CA TYR A 25 -24.95 -2.51 -8.29
C TYR A 25 -25.40 -1.05 -8.21
N VAL A 26 -24.85 -0.32 -7.25
CA VAL A 26 -24.92 1.15 -7.22
C VAL A 26 -23.64 1.71 -7.83
N ILE A 27 -23.79 2.67 -8.74
CA ILE A 27 -22.67 3.39 -9.35
C ILE A 27 -22.78 4.88 -9.01
N GLU A 28 -21.67 5.45 -8.53
CA GLU A 28 -21.55 6.83 -8.07
C GLU A 28 -20.34 7.52 -8.69
N PRO A 29 -20.34 8.86 -8.83
CA PRO A 29 -19.17 9.58 -9.32
C PRO A 29 -17.99 9.40 -8.37
N LYS A 30 -16.82 9.10 -8.93
CA LYS A 30 -15.58 9.08 -8.16
C LYS A 30 -15.04 10.50 -8.06
N PHE A 31 -15.39 11.19 -6.98
CA PHE A 31 -14.97 12.56 -6.72
C PHE A 31 -13.45 12.67 -6.58
N ASP A 32 -12.86 13.70 -7.21
CA ASP A 32 -11.45 14.04 -7.04
C ASP A 32 -11.26 15.11 -5.96
N GLY A 33 -11.30 14.66 -4.71
CA GLY A 33 -11.22 15.53 -3.54
C GLY A 33 -10.35 14.97 -2.41
N LEU A 34 -10.77 15.27 -1.18
CA LEU A 34 -10.19 14.76 0.05
C LEU A 34 -11.26 14.03 0.87
N ALA A 35 -11.03 12.73 1.12
CA ALA A 35 -11.88 11.92 1.98
C ALA A 35 -11.90 12.43 3.43
N ILE A 36 -13.12 12.58 3.96
CA ILE A 36 -13.42 13.07 5.31
C ILE A 36 -14.42 12.13 5.99
N SER A 37 -14.21 11.91 7.28
CA SER A 37 -15.17 11.27 8.18
C SER A 37 -15.77 12.31 9.12
N LEU A 38 -17.10 12.33 9.23
CA LEU A 38 -17.88 13.24 10.07
C LEU A 38 -18.60 12.43 11.14
N LEU A 39 -18.30 12.71 12.41
CA LEU A 39 -18.93 12.06 13.56
C LEU A 39 -20.01 12.96 14.15
N TYR A 40 -21.24 12.47 14.14
CA TYR A 40 -22.38 13.09 14.80
C TYR A 40 -22.78 12.30 16.04
N ARG A 41 -23.14 13.02 17.10
CA ARG A 41 -23.78 12.47 18.31
C ARG A 41 -25.06 13.21 18.58
N ASP A 42 -26.15 12.49 18.80
CA ASP A 42 -27.48 13.06 19.04
C ASP A 42 -27.86 14.09 17.96
N GLY A 43 -27.49 13.80 16.71
CA GLY A 43 -27.68 14.67 15.56
C GLY A 43 -26.76 15.89 15.48
N VAL A 44 -25.78 16.10 16.35
CA VAL A 44 -24.86 17.27 16.30
C VAL A 44 -23.45 16.87 15.86
N LEU A 45 -22.83 17.64 14.97
CA LEU A 45 -21.45 17.39 14.52
C LEU A 45 -20.46 17.60 15.67
N VAL A 46 -19.81 16.53 16.10
CA VAL A 46 -18.83 16.53 17.20
C VAL A 46 -17.41 16.59 16.69
N GLN A 47 -17.09 15.81 15.66
CA GLN A 47 -15.72 15.66 15.17
C GLN A 47 -15.70 15.47 13.65
N ALA A 48 -14.66 15.98 13.01
CA ALA A 48 -14.35 15.65 11.63
C ALA A 48 -12.87 15.35 11.46
N ALA A 49 -12.55 14.26 10.76
CA ALA A 49 -11.18 13.81 10.56
C ALA A 49 -10.89 13.51 9.09
N THR A 50 -9.68 13.83 8.65
CA THR A 50 -9.16 13.38 7.34
C THR A 50 -8.88 11.87 7.37
N ARG A 51 -8.79 11.24 6.20
CA ARG A 51 -8.47 9.80 6.12
C ARG A 51 -7.10 9.42 6.72
N GLY A 52 -6.11 10.31 6.63
CA GLY A 52 -4.72 10.04 7.03
C GLY A 52 -4.17 8.75 6.44
N ASP A 53 -3.75 7.80 7.29
CA ASP A 53 -3.24 6.48 6.86
C ASP A 53 -4.31 5.39 6.72
N GLY A 54 -5.57 5.72 7.03
CA GLY A 54 -6.71 4.80 7.09
C GLY A 54 -7.11 4.38 8.50
N THR A 55 -6.26 4.61 9.50
CA THR A 55 -6.52 4.34 10.92
C THR A 55 -6.54 5.65 11.72
N THR A 56 -5.55 6.51 11.50
CA THR A 56 -5.39 7.79 12.19
C THR A 56 -5.43 8.94 11.18
N GLY A 57 -6.24 9.94 11.49
CA GLY A 57 -6.49 11.11 10.66
C GLY A 57 -6.24 12.43 11.39
N GLU A 58 -5.99 13.50 10.62
CA GLU A 58 -5.89 14.86 11.16
C GLU A 58 -7.29 15.38 11.54
N ASP A 59 -7.44 15.96 12.74
CA ASP A 59 -8.66 16.64 13.16
C ASP A 59 -8.80 17.98 12.42
N VAL A 60 -9.88 18.10 11.66
CA VAL A 60 -10.20 19.28 10.85
C VAL A 60 -11.58 19.83 11.20
N THR A 61 -12.09 19.54 12.40
CA THR A 61 -13.46 19.86 12.84
C THR A 61 -13.79 21.34 12.67
N GLN A 62 -12.89 22.25 13.05
CA GLN A 62 -13.15 23.69 12.94
C GLN A 62 -13.24 24.18 11.49
N ASN A 63 -12.47 23.58 10.58
CA ASN A 63 -12.48 23.92 9.16
C ASN A 63 -13.70 23.32 8.46
N VAL A 64 -14.09 22.10 8.85
CA VAL A 64 -15.29 21.44 8.35
C VAL A 64 -16.56 22.21 8.74
N LYS A 65 -16.60 22.79 9.95
CA LYS A 65 -17.72 23.64 10.38
C LYS A 65 -17.97 24.87 9.50
N THR A 66 -16.99 25.28 8.68
CA THR A 66 -17.15 26.41 7.75
C THR A 66 -17.64 25.98 6.37
N VAL A 67 -17.77 24.68 6.10
CA VAL A 67 -18.27 24.15 4.83
C VAL A 67 -19.79 24.22 4.81
N ALA A 68 -20.33 25.15 4.02
CA ALA A 68 -21.74 25.56 4.12
C ALA A 68 -22.77 24.44 3.90
N ASN A 69 -22.44 23.41 3.11
CA ASN A 69 -23.36 22.32 2.80
C ASN A 69 -23.24 21.10 3.74
N ILE A 70 -22.42 21.21 4.79
CA ILE A 70 -22.35 20.20 5.86
C ILE A 70 -23.30 20.65 6.99
N PRO A 71 -24.35 19.86 7.30
CA PRO A 71 -25.26 20.19 8.40
C PRO A 71 -24.51 20.14 9.74
N LEU A 72 -24.50 21.24 10.50
CA LEU A 72 -23.96 21.20 11.87
C LEU A 72 -24.87 20.42 12.83
N ARG A 73 -26.16 20.36 12.48
CA ARG A 73 -27.17 19.52 13.12
C ARG A 73 -27.96 18.80 12.03
N LEU A 74 -28.05 17.49 12.13
CA LEU A 74 -28.79 16.64 11.19
C LEU A 74 -30.28 17.02 11.22
N HIS A 75 -30.91 16.96 10.05
CA HIS A 75 -32.34 17.15 9.91
C HIS A 75 -33.10 15.85 10.26
N GLY A 76 -34.36 15.99 10.66
CA GLY A 76 -35.24 14.88 11.03
C GLY A 76 -35.69 14.91 12.50
N GLU A 77 -36.79 14.21 12.79
CA GLU A 77 -37.38 14.18 14.15
C GLU A 77 -36.64 13.22 15.10
N ASN A 78 -36.04 12.15 14.57
CA ASN A 78 -35.29 11.14 15.31
C ASN A 78 -33.89 10.93 14.71
N PRO A 79 -32.94 11.86 14.94
CA PRO A 79 -31.57 11.65 14.49
C PRO A 79 -30.95 10.45 15.23
N PRO A 80 -30.03 9.71 14.58
CA PRO A 80 -29.31 8.61 15.22
C PRO A 80 -28.49 9.13 16.41
N GLU A 81 -28.40 8.30 17.46
CA GLU A 81 -27.60 8.59 18.66
C GLU A 81 -26.12 8.77 18.29
N LEU A 82 -25.64 7.96 17.35
CA LEU A 82 -24.30 8.04 16.80
C LEU A 82 -24.35 7.73 15.31
N ILE A 83 -23.75 8.58 14.48
CA ILE A 83 -23.51 8.26 13.08
C ILE A 83 -22.16 8.82 12.61
N GLU A 84 -21.37 7.97 11.95
CA GLU A 84 -20.13 8.34 11.27
C GLU A 84 -20.39 8.35 9.75
N VAL A 85 -20.51 9.55 9.19
CA VAL A 85 -20.76 9.77 7.75
C VAL A 85 -19.42 9.99 7.05
N ARG A 86 -19.13 9.18 6.03
CA ARG A 86 -17.95 9.37 5.18
C ARG A 86 -18.34 9.97 3.85
N GLY A 87 -17.49 10.87 3.38
CA GLY A 87 -17.69 11.56 2.12
C GLY A 87 -16.40 12.18 1.60
N GLU A 88 -16.52 12.93 0.51
CA GLU A 88 -15.42 13.64 -0.11
C GLU A 88 -15.66 15.15 -0.01
N VAL A 89 -14.67 15.90 0.49
CA VAL A 89 -14.63 17.36 0.39
C VAL A 89 -13.93 17.73 -0.91
N LEU A 90 -14.57 18.59 -1.70
CA LEU A 90 -14.08 19.05 -2.99
C LEU A 90 -14.28 20.55 -3.17
N MET A 91 -13.67 21.09 -4.22
CA MET A 91 -13.85 22.47 -4.66
C MET A 91 -14.48 22.43 -6.06
N LEU A 92 -15.59 23.14 -6.25
CA LEU A 92 -16.25 23.21 -7.55
C LEU A 92 -15.36 23.95 -8.56
N LYS A 93 -15.48 23.61 -9.85
CA LYS A 93 -14.65 24.18 -10.93
C LYS A 93 -14.73 25.71 -10.98
N ALA A 94 -15.93 26.26 -10.82
CA ALA A 94 -16.16 27.70 -10.79
C ALA A 94 -15.48 28.38 -9.59
N ASP A 95 -15.58 27.77 -8.41
CA ASP A 95 -14.97 28.31 -7.18
C ASP A 95 -13.45 28.19 -7.20
N PHE A 96 -12.91 27.12 -7.79
CA PHE A 96 -11.48 26.93 -8.02
C PHE A 96 -10.93 28.00 -8.97
N ALA A 97 -11.60 28.26 -10.10
CA ALA A 97 -11.22 29.32 -11.02
C ALA A 97 -11.24 30.70 -10.35
N ALA A 98 -12.26 30.98 -9.55
CA ALA A 98 -12.36 32.23 -8.79
C ALA A 98 -11.28 32.35 -7.69
N LEU A 99 -10.90 31.25 -7.04
CA LEU A 99 -9.80 31.23 -6.07
C LEU A 99 -8.46 31.51 -6.74
N ASN A 100 -8.15 30.83 -7.84
CA ASN A 100 -6.90 31.04 -8.55
C ASN A 100 -6.79 32.44 -9.15
N LYS A 101 -7.89 33.01 -9.65
CA LYS A 101 -7.93 34.40 -10.10
C LYS A 101 -7.56 35.37 -8.96
N ARG A 102 -8.18 35.22 -7.78
CA ARG A 102 -7.84 36.04 -6.59
C ARG A 102 -6.40 35.85 -6.14
N GLN A 103 -5.86 34.64 -6.21
CA GLN A 103 -4.46 34.40 -5.86
C GLN A 103 -3.52 35.11 -6.83
N ALA A 104 -3.77 35.00 -8.13
CA ALA A 104 -2.97 35.69 -9.15
C ALA A 104 -3.03 37.22 -8.99
N GLU A 105 -4.22 37.78 -8.71
CA GLU A 105 -4.41 39.22 -8.43
C GLU A 105 -3.64 39.69 -7.19
N ASN A 106 -3.48 38.81 -6.20
CA ASN A 106 -2.73 39.10 -4.96
C ASN A 106 -1.24 38.70 -5.04
N GLY A 107 -0.72 38.34 -6.23
CA GLY A 107 0.67 37.89 -6.38
C GLY A 107 0.99 36.53 -5.74
N GLN A 108 -0.03 35.77 -5.35
CA GLN A 108 0.10 34.45 -4.73
C GLN A 108 0.12 33.34 -5.79
N LYS A 109 0.79 32.23 -5.46
CA LYS A 109 0.91 31.08 -6.36
C LYS A 109 -0.46 30.38 -6.53
N PRO A 110 -0.97 30.21 -7.76
CA PRO A 110 -2.21 29.49 -8.00
C PRO A 110 -2.08 28.00 -7.67
N PHE A 111 -3.19 27.37 -7.28
CA PHE A 111 -3.25 25.93 -7.10
C PHE A 111 -3.28 25.22 -8.46
N ALA A 112 -2.59 24.08 -8.55
CA ALA A 112 -2.51 23.31 -9.78
C ALA A 112 -3.86 22.68 -10.19
N ASN A 113 -4.59 22.10 -9.23
CA ASN A 113 -5.86 21.43 -9.50
C ASN A 113 -6.84 21.58 -8.31
N PRO A 114 -8.15 21.33 -8.53
CA PRO A 114 -9.18 21.46 -7.50
C PRO A 114 -8.94 20.57 -6.27
N ARG A 115 -8.41 19.35 -6.46
CA ARG A 115 -8.11 18.42 -5.37
C ARG A 115 -7.08 19.00 -4.38
N ASN A 116 -5.97 19.51 -4.89
CA ASN A 116 -4.93 20.15 -4.09
C ASN A 116 -5.43 21.43 -3.43
N ALA A 117 -6.26 22.20 -4.14
CA ALA A 117 -6.91 23.39 -3.57
C ALA A 117 -7.84 23.01 -2.41
N ALA A 118 -8.66 21.98 -2.55
CA ALA A 118 -9.55 21.49 -1.50
C ALA A 118 -8.77 21.01 -0.28
N ALA A 119 -7.76 20.15 -0.48
CA ALA A 119 -6.92 19.64 0.60
C ALA A 119 -6.17 20.76 1.33
N GLY A 120 -5.56 21.68 0.60
CA GLY A 120 -4.85 22.82 1.18
C GLY A 120 -5.79 23.80 1.90
N SER A 121 -7.05 23.90 1.46
CA SER A 121 -8.05 24.77 2.10
C SER A 121 -8.61 24.19 3.39
N LEU A 122 -8.73 22.86 3.48
CA LEU A 122 -9.28 22.20 4.66
C LEU A 122 -8.25 22.02 5.78
N ARG A 123 -6.96 22.14 5.49
CA ARG A 123 -5.84 21.98 6.43
C ARG A 123 -5.25 23.32 6.91
N GLN A 124 -6.06 24.36 6.95
CA GLN A 124 -5.63 25.67 7.47
C GLN A 124 -5.66 25.68 9.00
N LEU A 125 -4.69 26.34 9.63
CA LEU A 125 -4.71 26.54 11.09
C LEU A 125 -5.82 27.52 11.50
N ASP A 126 -6.10 28.51 10.66
CA ASP A 126 -7.19 29.47 10.85
C ASP A 126 -8.39 29.10 9.97
N SER A 127 -9.48 28.69 10.62
CA SER A 127 -10.72 28.29 9.94
C SER A 127 -11.38 29.44 9.18
N ARG A 128 -11.07 30.70 9.48
CA ARG A 128 -11.56 31.85 8.71
C ARG A 128 -11.01 31.85 7.28
N ILE A 129 -9.81 31.30 7.07
CA ILE A 129 -9.24 31.13 5.72
C ILE A 129 -10.04 30.06 4.97
N THR A 130 -10.35 28.94 5.63
CA THR A 130 -11.22 27.89 5.04
C THR A 130 -12.59 28.47 4.71
N ALA A 131 -13.20 29.27 5.57
CA ALA A 131 -14.51 29.89 5.34
C ALA A 131 -14.57 30.77 4.08
N GLN A 132 -13.46 31.42 3.71
CA GLN A 132 -13.37 32.24 2.48
C GLN A 132 -13.21 31.41 1.20
N ARG A 133 -12.86 30.12 1.34
CA ARG A 133 -12.66 29.18 0.24
C ARG A 133 -13.88 28.26 0.18
N LYS A 134 -14.68 28.42 -0.86
CA LYS A 134 -15.92 27.66 -1.03
C LYS A 134 -15.62 26.18 -1.29
N LEU A 135 -15.80 25.38 -0.26
CA LEU A 135 -15.71 23.93 -0.30
C LEU A 135 -17.12 23.33 -0.36
N HIS A 136 -17.21 22.11 -0.87
CA HIS A 136 -18.43 21.33 -0.95
C HIS A 136 -18.17 19.90 -0.49
N PHE A 137 -19.17 19.27 0.11
CA PHE A 137 -19.08 17.89 0.60
C PHE A 137 -20.17 16.99 -0.02
N PHE A 138 -19.80 15.79 -0.44
CA PHE A 138 -20.75 14.74 -0.84
C PHE A 138 -20.53 13.49 0.02
N PRO A 139 -21.56 13.00 0.74
CA PRO A 139 -21.48 11.74 1.46
C PRO A 139 -21.59 10.56 0.48
N TYR A 140 -20.96 9.44 0.83
CA TYR A 140 -20.99 8.22 0.02
C TYR A 140 -21.07 6.91 0.81
N SER A 141 -20.97 6.94 2.15
CA SER A 141 -21.12 5.72 2.99
C SER A 141 -21.27 6.05 4.47
N VAL A 142 -21.96 5.19 5.20
CA VAL A 142 -21.97 5.18 6.66
C VAL A 142 -20.90 4.21 7.15
N ALA A 143 -20.04 4.66 8.07
CA ALA A 143 -19.00 3.81 8.64
C ALA A 143 -19.44 3.13 9.93
N ARG A 144 -20.26 3.84 10.72
CA ARG A 144 -20.82 3.37 11.98
C ARG A 144 -22.12 4.10 12.24
N GLN A 145 -23.11 3.37 12.77
CA GLN A 145 -24.39 3.95 13.18
C GLN A 145 -24.92 3.24 14.43
N GLN A 146 -25.59 3.99 15.29
CA GLN A 146 -26.38 3.50 16.42
C GLN A 146 -27.69 4.29 16.47
N GLY A 147 -28.83 3.59 16.40
CA GLY A 147 -30.15 4.21 16.28
C GLY A 147 -30.42 4.80 14.88
N GLY A 148 -31.57 5.46 14.73
CA GLY A 148 -32.01 6.01 13.45
C GLY A 148 -32.51 4.94 12.47
N PHE A 149 -32.54 5.28 11.18
CA PHE A 149 -32.97 4.38 10.11
C PHE A 149 -31.81 3.45 9.69
N GLU A 150 -31.99 2.15 9.82
CA GLU A 150 -31.02 1.15 9.34
C GLU A 150 -31.36 0.74 7.90
N ALA A 151 -30.49 1.12 6.97
CA ALA A 151 -30.60 0.71 5.58
C ALA A 151 -30.26 -0.77 5.39
N GLU A 152 -30.95 -1.45 4.47
CA GLU A 152 -30.58 -2.79 4.00
C GLU A 152 -29.74 -2.71 2.71
N GLU A 153 -29.92 -1.63 1.96
CA GLU A 153 -29.32 -1.38 0.66
C GLU A 153 -28.56 -0.05 0.63
N HIS A 154 -27.48 0.01 -0.14
CA HIS A 154 -26.65 1.20 -0.26
C HIS A 154 -27.40 2.38 -0.87
N ILE A 155 -28.31 2.13 -1.82
CA ILE A 155 -29.15 3.19 -2.40
C ILE A 155 -30.07 3.85 -1.35
N GLN A 156 -30.49 3.09 -0.33
CA GLN A 156 -31.28 3.60 0.80
C GLN A 156 -30.40 4.44 1.74
N GLU A 157 -29.11 4.10 1.93
CA GLU A 157 -28.17 4.96 2.67
C GLU A 157 -28.01 6.32 1.99
N LEU A 158 -27.90 6.35 0.66
CA LEU A 158 -27.80 7.60 -0.09
C LEU A 158 -29.08 8.44 0.10
N ALA A 159 -30.26 7.83 -0.03
CA ALA A 159 -31.52 8.52 0.23
C ALA A 159 -31.60 9.07 1.67
N TYR A 160 -31.12 8.30 2.65
CA TYR A 160 -31.09 8.71 4.04
C TYR A 160 -30.19 9.92 4.29
N PHE A 161 -29.05 10.05 3.60
CA PHE A 161 -28.23 11.25 3.69
C PHE A 161 -28.98 12.52 3.26
N GLN A 162 -29.84 12.42 2.25
CA GLN A 162 -30.66 13.54 1.81
C GLN A 162 -31.67 13.94 2.90
N GLU A 163 -32.30 12.97 3.57
CA GLU A 163 -33.21 13.22 4.70
C GLU A 163 -32.50 13.90 5.89
N LEU A 164 -31.25 13.51 6.16
CA LEU A 164 -30.40 14.09 7.20
C LEU A 164 -29.88 15.49 6.87
N GLY A 165 -30.15 16.01 5.67
CA GLY A 165 -29.80 17.37 5.25
C GLY A 165 -28.52 17.50 4.42
N PHE A 166 -27.94 16.40 3.96
CA PHE A 166 -26.79 16.45 3.05
C PHE A 166 -27.20 16.69 1.59
N SER A 167 -26.32 17.31 0.82
CA SER A 167 -26.44 17.40 -0.64
C SER A 167 -25.90 16.14 -1.31
N LEU A 168 -26.58 15.67 -2.35
CA LEU A 168 -26.14 14.54 -3.19
C LEU A 168 -25.85 14.99 -4.62
N PRO A 169 -25.03 14.24 -5.38
CA PRO A 169 -24.78 14.49 -6.80
C PRO A 169 -25.97 14.08 -7.67
N ASN A 170 -27.12 14.72 -7.47
CA ASN A 170 -28.41 14.35 -8.06
C ASN A 170 -28.31 14.15 -9.59
N GLY A 171 -28.83 13.00 -10.06
CA GLY A 171 -28.82 12.63 -11.48
C GLY A 171 -27.49 12.11 -12.02
N ASN A 172 -26.48 11.89 -11.15
CA ASN A 172 -25.16 11.36 -11.53
C ASN A 172 -24.81 10.05 -10.80
N PHE A 173 -25.76 9.43 -10.09
CA PHE A 173 -25.65 8.10 -9.47
C PHE A 173 -26.93 7.30 -9.72
N GLY A 174 -26.87 5.98 -9.56
CA GLY A 174 -28.04 5.11 -9.73
C GLY A 174 -27.81 3.67 -9.31
N CYS A 175 -28.89 2.89 -9.25
CA CYS A 175 -28.89 1.45 -8.98
C CYS A 175 -29.28 0.67 -10.23
N PHE A 176 -28.54 -0.40 -10.53
CA PHE A 176 -28.59 -1.15 -11.78
C PHE A 176 -28.58 -2.65 -11.49
N LYS A 177 -29.25 -3.43 -12.33
CA LYS A 177 -29.48 -4.86 -12.08
C LYS A 177 -28.30 -5.77 -12.44
N ASN A 178 -27.42 -5.28 -13.30
CA ASN A 178 -26.31 -6.05 -13.86
C ASN A 178 -25.17 -5.10 -14.25
N ILE A 179 -24.01 -5.69 -14.55
CA ILE A 179 -22.80 -4.93 -14.88
C ILE A 179 -22.90 -4.24 -16.26
N ASP A 180 -23.69 -4.76 -17.19
CA ASP A 180 -23.85 -4.15 -18.53
C ASP A 180 -24.55 -2.79 -18.45
N GLU A 181 -25.60 -2.70 -17.63
CA GLU A 181 -26.29 -1.44 -17.34
C GLU A 181 -25.37 -0.43 -16.64
N VAL A 182 -24.50 -0.89 -15.74
CA VAL A 182 -23.48 -0.06 -15.08
C VAL A 182 -22.49 0.51 -16.09
N LEU A 183 -22.03 -0.31 -17.05
CA LEU A 183 -21.11 0.12 -18.10
C LEU A 183 -21.77 1.12 -19.06
N ALA A 184 -23.05 0.93 -19.38
CA ALA A 184 -23.80 1.90 -20.18
C ALA A 184 -23.90 3.26 -19.49
N PHE A 185 -24.14 3.28 -18.17
CA PHE A 185 -24.15 4.51 -17.39
C PHE A 185 -22.77 5.16 -17.28
N TYR A 186 -21.72 4.35 -17.16
CA TYR A 186 -20.33 4.83 -17.16
C TYR A 186 -19.98 5.59 -18.45
N GLU A 187 -20.35 5.05 -19.62
CA GLU A 187 -20.13 5.70 -20.91
C GLU A 187 -20.89 7.04 -21.04
N GLN A 188 -22.13 7.06 -20.56
CA GLN A 188 -22.91 8.31 -20.50
C GLN A 188 -22.24 9.35 -19.61
N MET A 189 -21.74 8.93 -18.44
CA MET A 189 -21.03 9.81 -17.51
C MET A 189 -19.69 10.30 -18.05
N GLN A 190 -18.99 9.48 -18.84
CA GLN A 190 -17.75 9.89 -19.51
C GLN A 190 -18.00 11.07 -20.46
N GLN A 191 -19.10 11.05 -21.22
CA GLN A 191 -19.48 12.13 -22.13
C GLN A 191 -19.92 13.40 -21.37
N LYS A 192 -20.64 13.23 -20.25
CA LYS A 192 -21.14 14.33 -19.41
C LYS A 192 -20.03 14.98 -18.55
N ARG A 193 -18.88 14.32 -18.37
CA ARG A 193 -17.78 14.74 -17.48
C ARG A 193 -17.36 16.22 -17.62
N PRO A 194 -17.21 16.81 -18.83
CA PRO A 194 -16.80 18.21 -18.96
C PRO A 194 -17.82 19.20 -18.37
N GLU A 195 -19.11 18.86 -18.44
CA GLU A 195 -20.23 19.71 -18.03
C GLU A 195 -20.46 19.73 -16.51
N LEU A 196 -19.89 18.75 -15.79
CA LEU A 196 -20.05 18.66 -14.34
C LEU A 196 -19.41 19.86 -13.63
N PRO A 197 -20.04 20.39 -12.56
CA PRO A 197 -19.49 21.51 -11.81
C PRO A 197 -18.30 21.13 -10.91
N TYR A 198 -17.94 19.85 -10.86
CA TYR A 198 -16.84 19.29 -10.07
C TYR A 198 -16.02 18.30 -10.91
N GLU A 199 -14.79 18.02 -10.48
CA GLU A 199 -13.92 17.04 -11.13
C GLU A 199 -14.20 15.62 -10.62
N ILE A 200 -14.20 14.67 -11.55
CA ILE A 200 -14.30 13.23 -11.28
C ILE A 200 -13.22 12.50 -12.07
N ASP A 201 -12.62 11.48 -11.45
CA ASP A 201 -11.56 10.65 -12.06
C ASP A 201 -12.07 9.25 -12.48
N GLY A 202 -13.38 9.02 -12.35
CA GLY A 202 -14.03 7.78 -12.69
C GLY A 202 -15.41 7.67 -12.07
N MET A 203 -15.88 6.43 -11.98
CA MET A 203 -17.06 6.02 -11.25
C MET A 203 -16.69 4.94 -10.22
N VAL A 204 -17.40 4.89 -9.11
CA VAL A 204 -17.28 3.84 -8.10
C VAL A 204 -18.50 2.94 -8.23
N VAL A 205 -18.27 1.65 -8.42
CA VAL A 205 -19.30 0.62 -8.49
C VAL A 205 -19.28 -0.16 -7.17
N LYS A 206 -20.43 -0.30 -6.52
CA LYS A 206 -20.61 -0.98 -5.24
C LYS A 206 -21.76 -1.98 -5.35
N VAL A 207 -21.65 -3.14 -4.72
CA VAL A 207 -22.80 -4.05 -4.53
C VAL A 207 -23.87 -3.36 -3.69
N ASN A 208 -25.13 -3.36 -4.14
CA ASN A 208 -26.22 -2.62 -3.48
C ASN A 208 -26.54 -3.18 -2.09
N SER A 209 -26.67 -4.51 -1.94
CA SER A 209 -27.04 -5.12 -0.65
C SER A 209 -25.92 -5.02 0.39
N LEU A 210 -26.20 -4.40 1.54
CA LEU A 210 -25.22 -4.27 2.63
C LEU A 210 -24.93 -5.63 3.31
N ALA A 211 -25.86 -6.57 3.25
CA ALA A 211 -25.62 -7.94 3.72
C ALA A 211 -24.57 -8.66 2.85
N GLN A 212 -24.69 -8.54 1.52
CA GLN A 212 -23.71 -9.09 0.58
C GLN A 212 -22.34 -8.42 0.71
N GLN A 213 -22.30 -7.10 0.98
CA GLN A 213 -21.04 -6.41 1.27
C GLN A 213 -20.33 -6.99 2.50
N ARG A 214 -21.08 -7.28 3.58
CA ARG A 214 -20.52 -7.92 4.79
C ARG A 214 -20.00 -9.33 4.53
N GLU A 215 -20.71 -10.10 3.71
CA GLU A 215 -20.30 -11.47 3.31
C GLU A 215 -19.01 -11.46 2.48
N LEU A 216 -18.91 -10.56 1.49
CA LEU A 216 -17.72 -10.43 0.64
C LEU A 216 -16.50 -9.90 1.42
N GLY A 217 -16.73 -9.01 2.38
CA GLY A 217 -15.70 -8.46 3.24
C GLY A 217 -14.64 -7.63 2.52
N PHE A 218 -13.43 -7.60 3.08
CA PHE A 218 -12.33 -6.74 2.65
C PHE A 218 -11.07 -7.55 2.34
N ILE A 219 -10.29 -7.05 1.38
CA ILE A 219 -8.85 -7.34 1.31
C ILE A 219 -8.10 -6.25 2.09
N SER A 220 -6.80 -6.49 2.37
CA SER A 220 -5.97 -5.62 3.24
C SER A 220 -6.08 -4.10 3.06
N ARG A 221 -6.43 -3.59 1.87
CA ARG A 221 -6.52 -2.15 1.58
C ARG A 221 -7.78 -1.73 0.81
N ALA A 222 -8.69 -2.65 0.48
CA ALA A 222 -9.86 -2.35 -0.34
C ALA A 222 -11.02 -3.32 -0.07
N PRO A 223 -12.28 -2.88 -0.22
CA PRO A 223 -13.44 -3.77 -0.20
C PRO A 223 -13.42 -4.73 -1.39
N ARG A 224 -13.94 -5.95 -1.20
CA ARG A 224 -14.18 -6.89 -2.31
C ARG A 224 -15.46 -6.58 -3.10
N TRP A 225 -16.37 -5.86 -2.46
CA TRP A 225 -17.71 -5.53 -2.96
C TRP A 225 -17.78 -4.18 -3.69
N ALA A 226 -16.67 -3.45 -3.80
CA ALA A 226 -16.63 -2.19 -4.55
C ALA A 226 -15.34 -2.03 -5.36
N ILE A 227 -15.45 -1.32 -6.48
CA ILE A 227 -14.34 -1.06 -7.39
C ILE A 227 -14.44 0.33 -8.01
N ALA A 228 -13.29 0.97 -8.21
CA ALA A 228 -13.19 2.22 -8.95
C ALA A 228 -12.90 1.95 -10.44
N HIS A 229 -13.88 2.25 -11.28
CA HIS A 229 -13.73 2.26 -12.73
C HIS A 229 -13.32 3.66 -13.18
N LYS A 230 -12.03 3.85 -13.46
CA LYS A 230 -11.45 5.15 -13.80
C LYS A 230 -11.65 5.45 -15.27
N PHE A 231 -11.91 6.71 -15.59
CA PHE A 231 -11.90 7.18 -16.97
C PHE A 231 -10.51 7.00 -17.59
N PRO A 232 -10.43 6.84 -18.92
CA PRO A 232 -9.15 6.88 -19.61
C PRO A 232 -8.39 8.15 -19.24
N ALA A 233 -7.14 8.00 -18.82
CA ALA A 233 -6.30 9.13 -18.47
C ALA A 233 -6.10 10.04 -19.69
N GLU A 234 -6.10 11.35 -19.46
CA GLU A 234 -5.79 12.31 -20.52
C GLU A 234 -4.37 12.04 -21.04
N GLU A 235 -4.26 11.88 -22.36
CA GLU A 235 -2.99 11.75 -23.06
C GLU A 235 -2.58 13.09 -23.64
N ALA A 236 -1.30 13.45 -23.54
CA ALA A 236 -0.75 14.59 -24.25
C ALA A 236 0.55 14.21 -24.96
N LEU A 237 0.86 14.95 -26.03
CA LEU A 237 2.10 14.82 -26.76
C LEU A 237 3.16 15.76 -26.19
N THR A 238 4.37 15.26 -26.03
CA THR A 238 5.53 16.06 -25.65
C THR A 238 6.82 15.45 -26.20
N ILE A 239 7.95 16.11 -26.00
CA ILE A 239 9.28 15.69 -26.48
C ILE A 239 10.11 15.19 -25.29
N VAL A 240 10.83 14.09 -25.48
CA VAL A 240 11.82 13.60 -24.51
C VAL A 240 13.11 14.43 -24.64
N GLU A 241 13.40 15.28 -23.67
CA GLU A 241 14.62 16.11 -23.66
C GLU A 241 15.84 15.34 -23.15
N ALA A 242 15.65 14.46 -22.17
CA ALA A 242 16.70 13.60 -21.62
C ALA A 242 16.11 12.34 -20.99
N ILE A 243 16.94 11.32 -20.76
CA ILE A 243 16.56 10.14 -19.97
C ILE A 243 17.55 10.02 -18.82
N ASP A 244 17.09 10.37 -17.61
CA ASP A 244 17.85 10.31 -16.37
C ASP A 244 17.68 8.95 -15.68
N VAL A 245 18.56 8.65 -14.73
CA VAL A 245 18.51 7.42 -13.94
C VAL A 245 18.27 7.78 -12.47
N GLN A 246 17.20 7.22 -11.90
CA GLN A 246 16.92 7.31 -10.48
C GLN A 246 17.25 5.99 -9.79
N ILE A 247 17.89 6.08 -8.62
CA ILE A 247 18.21 4.93 -7.76
C ILE A 247 17.19 4.90 -6.63
N GLY A 248 16.36 3.86 -6.59
CA GLY A 248 15.40 3.63 -5.51
C GLY A 248 16.04 3.08 -4.23
N ARG A 249 15.24 2.98 -3.16
CA ARG A 249 15.67 2.51 -1.83
C ARG A 249 16.38 1.14 -1.83
N THR A 250 15.92 0.21 -2.65
CA THR A 250 16.49 -1.15 -2.76
C THR A 250 17.57 -1.24 -3.84
N GLY A 251 18.10 -0.10 -4.28
CA GLY A 251 19.03 -0.02 -5.40
C GLY A 251 18.38 -0.13 -6.78
N ALA A 252 17.07 -0.25 -6.90
CA ALA A 252 16.35 -0.33 -8.18
C ALA A 252 16.73 0.85 -9.08
N VAL A 253 17.20 0.53 -10.29
CA VAL A 253 17.66 1.51 -11.28
C VAL A 253 16.50 1.79 -12.23
N THR A 254 15.85 2.95 -12.05
CA THR A 254 14.66 3.33 -12.82
C THR A 254 15.00 4.43 -13.82
N PRO A 255 14.85 4.20 -15.14
CA PRO A 255 14.97 5.23 -16.14
C PRO A 255 13.76 6.17 -16.11
N VAL A 256 14.00 7.48 -16.12
CA VAL A 256 12.98 8.54 -16.07
C VAL A 256 13.20 9.49 -17.23
N ALA A 257 12.18 9.66 -18.06
CA ALA A 257 12.20 10.62 -19.16
C ALA A 257 11.98 12.03 -18.59
N ARG A 258 12.93 12.92 -18.85
CA ARG A 258 12.76 14.36 -18.71
C ARG A 258 12.08 14.86 -19.98
N LEU A 259 10.96 15.54 -19.80
CA LEU A 259 10.06 15.93 -20.87
C LEU A 259 10.05 17.44 -21.01
N HIS A 260 9.84 17.90 -22.24
CA HIS A 260 9.41 19.27 -22.45
C HIS A 260 8.10 19.50 -21.65
N PRO A 261 7.98 20.59 -20.88
CA PRO A 261 6.83 20.79 -20.00
C PRO A 261 5.50 20.69 -20.77
N VAL A 262 4.63 19.76 -20.34
CA VAL A 262 3.34 19.50 -20.98
C VAL A 262 2.22 19.46 -19.95
N PHE A 263 1.07 20.03 -20.26
CA PHE A 263 -0.09 20.02 -19.37
C PHE A 263 -0.92 18.75 -19.58
N VAL A 264 -1.06 17.92 -18.55
CA VAL A 264 -1.80 16.64 -18.61
C VAL A 264 -2.59 16.44 -17.33
N GLY A 265 -3.91 16.26 -17.41
CA GLY A 265 -4.73 15.97 -16.22
C GLY A 265 -4.58 17.03 -15.13
N GLY A 266 -4.66 18.31 -15.50
CA GLY A 266 -4.63 19.45 -14.58
C GLY A 266 -3.25 19.83 -14.01
N VAL A 267 -2.15 19.18 -14.42
CA VAL A 267 -0.81 19.47 -13.89
C VAL A 267 0.21 19.53 -15.03
N THR A 268 1.17 20.45 -14.92
CA THR A 268 2.34 20.47 -15.80
C THR A 268 3.28 19.31 -15.44
N VAL A 269 3.43 18.37 -16.36
CA VAL A 269 4.33 17.22 -16.27
C VAL A 269 5.65 17.56 -16.94
N THR A 270 6.75 17.40 -16.20
CA THR A 270 8.13 17.57 -16.69
C THR A 270 8.94 16.27 -16.64
N ASN A 271 8.45 15.25 -15.93
CA ASN A 271 9.11 13.96 -15.80
C ASN A 271 8.07 12.84 -15.93
N ALA A 272 8.43 11.76 -16.61
CA ALA A 272 7.62 10.56 -16.72
C ALA A 272 8.47 9.29 -16.56
N THR A 273 7.92 8.30 -15.86
CA THR A 273 8.61 7.01 -15.69
C THR A 273 8.66 6.23 -16.99
N LEU A 274 9.78 5.53 -17.22
CA LEU A 274 9.94 4.53 -18.27
C LEU A 274 9.95 3.09 -17.72
N HIS A 275 9.66 2.93 -16.42
CA HIS A 275 9.59 1.67 -15.68
C HIS A 275 10.94 0.94 -15.53
N ASN A 276 11.47 0.35 -16.60
CA ASN A 276 12.71 -0.45 -16.60
C ASN A 276 13.32 -0.54 -18.01
N GLN A 277 14.52 -1.14 -18.13
CA GLN A 277 15.22 -1.28 -19.42
C GLN A 277 14.40 -2.04 -20.48
N ASP A 278 13.66 -3.06 -20.08
CA ASP A 278 12.91 -3.90 -21.01
C ASP A 278 11.75 -3.09 -21.61
N GLU A 279 11.04 -2.30 -20.80
CA GLU A 279 9.99 -1.38 -21.27
C GLU A 279 10.52 -0.26 -22.17
N VAL A 280 11.68 0.32 -21.83
CA VAL A 280 12.35 1.30 -22.70
C VAL A 280 12.71 0.68 -24.04
N SER A 281 13.23 -0.54 -24.04
CA SER A 281 13.61 -1.26 -25.26
C SER A 281 12.38 -1.65 -26.09
N ARG A 282 11.31 -2.09 -25.44
CA ARG A 282 10.04 -2.48 -26.09
C ARG A 282 9.37 -1.31 -26.79
N LYS A 283 9.39 -0.13 -26.16
CA LYS A 283 8.83 1.11 -26.72
C LYS A 283 9.82 1.85 -27.65
N ASP A 284 11.09 1.43 -27.68
CA ASP A 284 12.21 2.10 -28.34
C ASP A 284 12.23 3.62 -28.09
N VAL A 285 12.11 4.03 -26.82
CA VAL A 285 12.12 5.46 -26.45
C VAL A 285 13.54 6.00 -26.54
N ARG A 286 13.72 7.11 -27.27
CA ARG A 286 15.01 7.80 -27.42
C ARG A 286 14.90 9.26 -27.05
N VAL A 287 16.04 9.87 -26.74
CA VAL A 287 16.13 11.32 -26.58
C VAL A 287 15.72 11.99 -27.90
N GLY A 288 14.97 13.08 -27.83
CA GLY A 288 14.42 13.81 -28.97
C GLY A 288 13.12 13.25 -29.54
N ASP A 289 12.66 12.07 -29.11
CA ASP A 289 11.40 11.50 -29.61
C ASP A 289 10.19 12.29 -29.13
N THR A 290 9.19 12.40 -30.02
CA THR A 290 7.84 12.82 -29.62
C THR A 290 7.13 11.62 -29.00
N VAL A 291 6.69 11.76 -27.75
CA VAL A 291 6.04 10.72 -26.96
C VAL A 291 4.64 11.12 -26.52
N VAL A 292 3.80 10.11 -26.35
CA VAL A 292 2.50 10.24 -25.70
C VAL A 292 2.69 9.96 -24.21
N VAL A 293 2.31 10.92 -23.38
CA VAL A 293 2.41 10.85 -21.93
C VAL A 293 1.02 10.89 -21.34
N ARG A 294 0.80 10.06 -20.32
CA ARG A 294 -0.45 10.07 -19.53
C ARG A 294 -0.14 10.03 -18.04
N ARG A 295 -1.09 10.45 -17.22
CA ARG A 295 -1.02 10.28 -15.76
C ARG A 295 -1.69 8.97 -15.36
N ALA A 296 -0.91 7.93 -15.09
CA ALA A 296 -1.44 6.64 -14.64
C ALA A 296 -2.14 6.83 -13.29
N GLY A 297 -3.45 6.54 -13.27
CA GLY A 297 -4.30 6.66 -12.09
C GLY A 297 -4.33 8.07 -11.49
N ASP A 298 -4.07 9.11 -12.29
CA ASP A 298 -4.06 10.53 -11.91
C ASP A 298 -2.98 10.92 -10.89
N VAL A 299 -1.93 10.10 -10.75
CA VAL A 299 -0.83 10.36 -9.81
C VAL A 299 0.52 10.40 -10.53
N ILE A 300 0.93 9.30 -11.16
CA ILE A 300 2.30 9.14 -11.69
C ILE A 300 2.30 9.25 -13.22
N PRO A 301 3.02 10.22 -13.82
CA PRO A 301 3.14 10.31 -15.28
C PRO A 301 3.99 9.18 -15.86
N GLU A 302 3.55 8.58 -16.96
CA GLU A 302 4.29 7.56 -17.70
C GLU A 302 4.26 7.81 -19.21
N VAL A 303 5.30 7.34 -19.91
CA VAL A 303 5.32 7.32 -21.38
C VAL A 303 4.55 6.10 -21.88
N VAL A 304 3.51 6.34 -22.67
CA VAL A 304 2.64 5.30 -23.25
C VAL A 304 3.29 4.70 -24.49
N ARG A 305 3.60 5.56 -25.47
CA ARG A 305 4.14 5.18 -26.78
C ARG A 305 4.93 6.33 -27.41
N VAL A 306 5.81 5.98 -28.35
CA VAL A 306 6.53 6.91 -29.21
C VAL A 306 5.73 7.15 -30.49
N ILE A 307 5.75 8.38 -31.01
CA ILE A 307 5.24 8.73 -32.33
C ILE A 307 6.39 8.64 -33.34
N PHE A 308 6.56 7.47 -33.95
CA PHE A 308 7.71 7.15 -34.81
C PHE A 308 7.80 8.05 -36.05
N GLU A 309 6.66 8.56 -36.55
CA GLU A 309 6.60 9.44 -37.71
C GLU A 309 7.24 10.81 -37.45
N ARG A 310 7.38 11.20 -36.18
CA ARG A 310 7.99 12.47 -35.74
C ARG A 310 9.39 12.28 -35.17
N ARG A 311 9.98 11.10 -35.33
CA ARG A 311 11.32 10.80 -34.83
C ARG A 311 12.37 11.63 -35.58
N PRO A 312 13.26 12.36 -34.87
CA PRO A 312 14.39 13.03 -35.51
C PRO A 312 15.30 12.02 -36.22
N MET A 313 15.47 12.20 -37.54
CA MET A 313 16.33 11.37 -38.39
C MET A 313 17.55 12.17 -38.86
N GLN A 314 18.67 11.49 -39.07
CA GLN A 314 19.87 12.01 -39.71
C GLN A 314 20.22 11.16 -40.93
N GLU A 315 20.55 11.80 -42.04
CA GLU A 315 21.03 11.12 -43.23
C GLU A 315 22.50 10.74 -43.06
N THR A 316 22.81 9.46 -43.23
CA THR A 316 24.19 8.95 -43.21
C THR A 316 24.51 8.37 -44.58
N ALA A 317 25.65 8.75 -45.15
CA ALA A 317 26.16 8.13 -46.37
C ALA A 317 26.59 6.69 -46.07
N VAL A 318 26.08 5.72 -46.82
CA VAL A 318 26.50 4.33 -46.70
C VAL A 318 27.96 4.23 -47.19
N ALA A 319 28.91 4.12 -46.26
CA ALA A 319 30.25 3.69 -46.60
C ALA A 319 30.18 2.20 -46.97
N VAL A 320 30.47 1.87 -48.23
CA VAL A 320 30.65 0.50 -48.68
C VAL A 320 31.78 -0.10 -47.83
N SER A 321 31.45 -0.98 -46.90
CA SER A 321 32.43 -1.74 -46.15
C SER A 321 33.17 -2.68 -47.11
N ASP A 322 34.48 -2.74 -46.94
CA ASP A 322 35.48 -3.43 -47.78
C ASP A 322 35.41 -4.98 -47.76
N ASP A 323 34.21 -5.57 -47.66
CA ASP A 323 33.99 -7.03 -47.58
C ASP A 323 33.30 -7.62 -48.83
N LEU A 324 33.49 -6.99 -50.00
CA LEU A 324 33.14 -7.56 -51.30
C LEU A 324 34.37 -7.80 -52.18
N LYS A 325 35.29 -8.65 -51.68
CA LYS A 325 36.21 -9.40 -52.55
C LYS A 325 35.78 -10.86 -52.61
N GLN A 326 34.60 -11.13 -53.16
CA GLN A 326 34.24 -12.39 -53.85
C GLN A 326 32.77 -12.38 -54.23
N GLN A 327 32.46 -11.83 -55.41
CA GLN A 327 31.50 -12.40 -56.37
C GLN A 327 31.47 -11.48 -57.61
N GLN A 328 32.36 -11.80 -58.55
CA GLN A 328 32.19 -11.44 -59.94
C GLN A 328 31.09 -12.32 -60.55
N ASP A 329 30.39 -11.75 -61.52
CA ASP A 329 29.42 -12.34 -62.46
C ASP A 329 27.95 -12.18 -62.11
N ASP A 330 27.47 -10.93 -62.20
CA ASP A 330 26.11 -10.68 -62.68
C ASP A 330 26.14 -9.60 -63.77
N LEU A 331 26.05 -10.03 -65.03
CA LEU A 331 26.13 -9.18 -66.23
C LEU A 331 24.87 -8.31 -66.48
N PHE A 332 23.88 -8.39 -65.58
CA PHE A 332 22.65 -7.59 -65.59
C PHE A 332 22.41 -6.80 -64.29
N ALA A 333 23.39 -6.72 -63.38
CA ALA A 333 23.26 -5.87 -62.20
C ALA A 333 23.30 -4.38 -62.60
N GLU A 334 22.19 -3.68 -62.38
CA GLU A 334 22.12 -2.22 -62.45
C GLU A 334 23.26 -1.62 -61.61
N THR A 335 23.96 -0.66 -62.19
CA THR A 335 25.04 0.07 -61.54
C THR A 335 24.51 0.64 -60.21
N PRO A 336 25.08 0.30 -59.03
CA PRO A 336 24.59 0.88 -57.80
C PRO A 336 24.84 2.38 -57.86
N SER A 337 23.76 3.15 -57.86
CA SER A 337 23.82 4.61 -57.78
C SER A 337 24.71 5.00 -56.59
N ALA A 338 25.82 5.66 -56.89
CA ALA A 338 26.73 6.22 -55.91
C ALA A 338 26.04 7.38 -55.20
N ASN A 339 25.22 7.05 -54.20
CA ASN A 339 24.74 7.85 -53.06
C ASN A 339 23.46 7.22 -52.51
N GLN A 340 23.55 6.01 -51.96
CA GLN A 340 22.50 5.54 -51.05
C GLN A 340 22.73 6.23 -49.70
N THR A 341 21.95 7.28 -49.43
CA THR A 341 21.82 7.87 -48.09
C THR A 341 20.81 7.04 -47.31
N GLN A 342 21.23 6.50 -46.17
CA GLN A 342 20.33 5.78 -45.26
C GLN A 342 19.93 6.76 -44.14
N SER A 343 18.62 6.96 -43.96
CA SER A 343 18.08 7.74 -42.85
C SER A 343 18.15 6.91 -41.57
N VAL A 344 19.01 7.30 -40.63
CA VAL A 344 19.17 6.64 -39.33
C VAL A 344 18.65 7.58 -38.24
N PRO A 345 18.00 7.09 -37.18
CA PRO A 345 17.60 7.95 -36.07
C PRO A 345 18.79 8.74 -35.48
N LEU A 346 18.57 10.02 -35.18
CA LEU A 346 19.60 10.92 -34.64
C LEU A 346 20.22 10.40 -33.33
N HIS A 347 19.38 9.82 -32.47
CA HIS A 347 19.80 9.29 -31.18
C HIS A 347 19.79 7.76 -31.17
N LYS A 348 20.77 7.17 -30.48
CA LYS A 348 20.88 5.72 -30.27
C LYS A 348 19.80 5.23 -29.29
N PRO A 349 19.40 3.94 -29.35
CA PRO A 349 18.52 3.35 -28.35
C PRO A 349 19.10 3.48 -26.95
N TYR A 350 18.26 3.82 -25.98
CA TYR A 350 18.69 3.97 -24.59
C TYR A 350 19.09 2.62 -23.97
N ARG A 351 20.20 2.64 -23.23
CA ARG A 351 20.70 1.53 -22.41
C ARG A 351 21.01 2.04 -21.01
N LEU A 352 20.58 1.30 -20.00
CA LEU A 352 20.95 1.54 -18.62
C LEU A 352 22.48 1.54 -18.47
N PRO A 353 23.03 2.40 -17.59
CA PRO A 353 24.45 2.40 -17.31
C PRO A 353 24.86 1.09 -16.63
N THR A 354 26.09 0.63 -16.87
CA THR A 354 26.65 -0.56 -16.22
C THR A 354 27.11 -0.28 -14.78
N HIS A 355 27.31 1.00 -14.44
CA HIS A 355 27.72 1.45 -13.11
C HIS A 355 26.75 2.51 -12.60
N CYS A 356 26.52 2.50 -11.30
CA CYS A 356 25.64 3.46 -10.63
C CYS A 356 26.14 4.90 -10.84
N PRO A 357 25.31 5.84 -11.32
CA PRO A 357 25.72 7.23 -11.53
C PRO A 357 26.05 7.97 -10.21
N ILE A 358 25.64 7.41 -9.07
CA ILE A 358 25.81 8.04 -7.75
C ILE A 358 27.03 7.45 -7.03
N CYS A 359 27.08 6.13 -6.82
CA CYS A 359 28.17 5.50 -6.05
C CYS A 359 29.19 4.74 -6.90
N ARG A 360 28.99 4.66 -8.23
CA ARG A 360 29.84 3.93 -9.17
C ARG A 360 29.96 2.42 -8.94
N SER A 361 29.22 1.85 -7.99
CA SER A 361 29.08 0.40 -7.85
C SER A 361 28.44 -0.23 -9.08
N GLU A 362 28.67 -1.51 -9.29
CA GLU A 362 28.12 -2.26 -10.41
C GLU A 362 26.58 -2.28 -10.38
N ILE A 363 25.98 -2.26 -11.56
CA ILE A 363 24.54 -2.47 -11.73
C ILE A 363 24.32 -3.90 -12.21
N GLU A 364 23.66 -4.69 -11.38
CA GLU A 364 23.42 -6.10 -11.60
C GLU A 364 21.92 -6.35 -11.86
N ARG A 365 21.61 -7.26 -12.78
CA ARG A 365 20.26 -7.75 -13.02
C ARG A 365 20.25 -9.25 -12.82
N GLU A 366 19.59 -9.71 -11.76
CA GLU A 366 19.42 -11.12 -11.46
C GLU A 366 18.64 -11.82 -12.58
N GLU A 367 18.97 -13.09 -12.83
CA GLU A 367 18.33 -13.88 -13.89
C GLU A 367 16.84 -14.06 -13.61
N GLY A 368 15.98 -13.68 -14.56
CA GLY A 368 14.53 -13.72 -14.41
C GLY A 368 13.89 -12.46 -13.80
N GLU A 369 14.68 -11.47 -13.37
CA GLU A 369 14.15 -10.18 -12.91
C GLU A 369 14.23 -9.08 -13.98
N ALA A 370 13.16 -8.31 -14.14
CA ALA A 370 13.11 -7.18 -15.09
C ALA A 370 13.86 -5.93 -14.57
N VAL A 371 14.12 -5.84 -13.27
CA VAL A 371 14.66 -4.65 -12.61
C VAL A 371 16.15 -4.83 -12.35
N ALA A 372 16.98 -3.95 -12.91
CA ALA A 372 18.40 -3.86 -12.58
C ALA A 372 18.60 -3.09 -11.26
N ARG A 373 19.62 -3.45 -10.48
CA ARG A 373 19.89 -2.85 -9.16
C ARG A 373 21.34 -2.48 -8.99
N CYS A 374 21.56 -1.38 -8.28
CA CYS A 374 22.87 -0.98 -7.78
C CYS A 374 23.30 -1.86 -6.59
N SER A 375 24.47 -2.50 -6.70
CA SER A 375 25.05 -3.35 -5.64
C SER A 375 25.66 -2.57 -4.47
N GLY A 376 25.67 -1.24 -4.53
CA GLY A 376 26.32 -0.38 -3.52
C GLY A 376 25.67 -0.35 -2.15
N GLY A 377 24.46 -0.89 -1.97
CA GLY A 377 23.76 -0.95 -0.68
C GLY A 377 23.79 0.39 0.09
N MET A 378 24.12 0.34 1.39
CA MET A 378 24.22 1.53 2.25
C MET A 378 25.40 2.45 1.94
N LEU A 379 26.37 2.03 1.11
CA LEU A 379 27.43 2.92 0.60
C LEU A 379 26.89 3.86 -0.48
N CYS A 380 25.79 3.49 -1.14
CA CYS A 380 25.14 4.35 -2.11
C CYS A 380 24.34 5.44 -1.42
N GLN A 381 24.76 6.70 -1.59
CA GLN A 381 24.10 7.87 -1.00
C GLN A 381 22.59 7.91 -1.29
N ALA A 382 22.16 7.52 -2.50
CA ALA A 382 20.75 7.50 -2.86
C ALA A 382 19.97 6.38 -2.17
N GLN A 383 20.53 5.17 -2.10
CA GLN A 383 19.88 4.07 -1.35
C GLN A 383 19.78 4.43 0.13
N ARG A 384 20.83 5.04 0.69
CA ARG A 384 20.85 5.54 2.07
C ARG A 384 19.79 6.60 2.32
N ALA A 385 19.70 7.63 1.48
CA ALA A 385 18.68 8.67 1.59
C ALA A 385 17.27 8.07 1.50
N GLN A 386 17.00 7.26 0.47
CA GLN A 386 15.69 6.64 0.27
C GLN A 386 15.34 5.62 1.36
N GLY A 387 16.33 4.91 1.90
CA GLY A 387 16.19 4.04 3.05
C GLY A 387 15.80 4.80 4.31
N LEU A 388 16.49 5.91 4.61
CA LEU A 388 16.18 6.79 5.74
C LEU A 388 14.81 7.46 5.58
N ILE A 389 14.44 7.88 4.38
CA ILE A 389 13.10 8.43 4.07
C ILE A 389 12.02 7.39 4.34
N HIS A 390 12.23 6.14 3.88
CA HIS A 390 11.32 5.04 4.17
C HIS A 390 11.22 4.76 5.66
N PHE A 391 12.36 4.70 6.36
CA PHE A 391 12.44 4.47 7.80
C PHE A 391 11.67 5.53 8.60
N ALA A 392 11.85 6.80 8.28
CA ALA A 392 11.17 7.93 8.93
C ALA A 392 9.69 8.10 8.52
N SER A 393 9.22 7.37 7.49
CA SER A 393 7.88 7.57 6.93
C SER A 393 6.74 7.28 7.92
N ARG A 394 5.56 7.87 7.65
CA ARG A 394 4.35 7.73 8.47
C ARG A 394 3.86 6.32 8.73
N LYS A 395 4.27 5.34 7.93
CA LYS A 395 3.88 3.92 8.09
C LYS A 395 4.97 3.07 8.75
N ALA A 396 6.17 3.62 8.87
CA ALA A 396 7.33 3.02 9.49
C ALA A 396 7.51 3.63 10.89
N MET A 397 8.55 4.44 11.12
CA MET A 397 8.81 5.01 12.45
C MET A 397 8.02 6.28 12.76
N ASP A 398 7.33 6.89 11.79
CA ASP A 398 6.52 8.12 11.97
C ASP A 398 7.29 9.28 12.63
N ILE A 399 8.45 9.62 12.08
CA ILE A 399 9.29 10.68 12.65
C ILE A 399 8.78 12.03 12.14
N ASP A 400 7.91 12.66 12.93
CA ASP A 400 7.38 13.98 12.64
C ASP A 400 8.48 15.05 12.51
N GLY A 401 8.33 15.91 11.50
CA GLY A 401 9.29 16.99 11.20
C GLY A 401 10.49 16.56 10.35
N LEU A 402 10.78 15.26 10.21
CA LEU A 402 11.89 14.75 9.40
C LEU A 402 11.44 14.40 7.98
N GLY A 403 11.24 15.43 7.15
CA GLY A 403 10.81 15.28 5.76
C GLY A 403 11.92 14.84 4.79
N GLN A 404 11.53 14.53 3.55
CA GLN A 404 12.44 14.08 2.48
C GLN A 404 13.62 15.04 2.27
N LYS A 405 13.36 16.35 2.17
CA LYS A 405 14.41 17.35 1.95
C LYS A 405 15.43 17.39 3.10
N GLN A 406 14.96 17.27 4.34
CA GLN A 406 15.82 17.28 5.52
C GLN A 406 16.73 16.04 5.52
N ILE A 407 16.18 14.86 5.22
CA ILE A 407 16.97 13.61 5.13
C ILE A 407 17.98 13.68 3.99
N GLU A 408 17.58 14.18 2.83
CA GLU A 408 18.49 14.38 1.69
C GLU A 408 19.64 15.32 2.06
N GLN A 409 19.39 16.40 2.80
CA GLN A 409 20.43 17.31 3.31
C GLN A 409 21.34 16.64 4.34
N LEU A 410 20.79 15.92 5.32
CA LEU A 410 21.57 15.17 6.32
C LEU A 410 22.50 14.16 5.66
N VAL A 411 22.01 13.47 4.63
CA VAL A 411 22.77 12.46 3.89
C VAL A 411 23.79 13.09 2.94
N ALA A 412 23.47 14.22 2.31
CA ALA A 412 24.39 14.96 1.43
C ALA A 412 25.56 15.59 2.18
N GLN A 413 25.33 16.01 3.42
CA GLN A 413 26.39 16.52 4.31
C GLN A 413 27.07 15.40 5.11
N ASP A 414 26.70 14.14 4.86
CA ASP A 414 27.23 12.94 5.52
C ASP A 414 27.12 12.98 7.07
N LEU A 415 26.11 13.69 7.57
CA LEU A 415 25.78 13.80 9.00
C LEU A 415 25.06 12.54 9.51
N VAL A 416 24.43 11.79 8.62
CA VAL A 416 23.71 10.54 8.93
C VAL A 416 24.14 9.46 7.94
N ARG A 417 24.68 8.35 8.46
CA ARG A 417 25.14 7.23 7.65
C ARG A 417 24.27 5.99 7.82
N HIS A 418 23.76 5.76 9.03
CA HIS A 418 22.93 4.61 9.39
C HIS A 418 21.63 5.07 10.07
N PHE A 419 20.69 4.14 10.27
CA PHE A 419 19.42 4.44 10.93
C PHE A 419 19.61 4.91 12.38
N ALA A 420 20.56 4.31 13.11
CA ALA A 420 20.85 4.67 14.50
C ALA A 420 21.38 6.11 14.67
N ASP A 421 22.00 6.68 13.65
CA ASP A 421 22.53 8.05 13.70
C ASP A 421 21.41 9.10 13.81
N LEU A 422 20.19 8.80 13.31
CA LEU A 422 19.03 9.67 13.49
C LEU A 422 18.73 9.91 14.98
N TYR A 423 18.88 8.88 15.80
CA TYR A 423 18.64 8.94 17.25
C TYR A 423 19.78 9.57 18.04
N ARG A 424 20.89 9.91 17.37
CA ARG A 424 22.05 10.60 17.95
C ARG A 424 22.14 12.06 17.53
N LEU A 425 21.20 12.54 16.73
CA LEU A 425 21.15 13.94 16.30
C LEU A 425 20.97 14.88 17.48
N ASP A 426 21.66 16.02 17.44
CA ASP A 426 21.57 17.08 18.43
C ASP A 426 21.23 18.43 17.78
N ILE A 427 20.84 19.40 18.60
CA ILE A 427 20.48 20.76 18.13
C ILE A 427 21.64 21.40 17.36
N PRO A 428 22.91 21.36 17.82
CA PRO A 428 24.05 21.90 17.07
C PRO A 428 24.19 21.31 15.66
N THR A 429 24.02 19.99 15.50
CA THR A 429 24.14 19.32 14.20
C THR A 429 23.03 19.76 13.25
N LEU A 430 21.79 19.84 13.74
CA LEU A 430 20.64 20.30 12.95
C LEU A 430 20.77 21.78 12.54
N GLN A 431 21.33 22.62 13.40
CA GLN A 431 21.62 24.03 13.07
C GLN A 431 22.71 24.14 12.00
N LYS A 432 23.80 23.38 12.15
CA LYS A 432 24.90 23.34 11.16
C LYS A 432 24.40 22.88 9.78
N MET A 433 23.49 21.91 9.75
CA MET A 433 22.86 21.43 8.52
C MET A 433 22.14 22.59 7.80
N LYS A 434 21.35 23.36 8.54
CA LYS A 434 20.58 24.50 8.00
C LYS A 434 21.49 25.64 7.53
N GLU A 435 22.50 26.00 8.32
CA GLU A 435 23.46 27.04 7.95
C GLU A 435 24.24 26.69 6.67
N THR A 436 24.60 25.42 6.49
CA THR A 436 25.29 24.95 5.28
C THR A 436 24.36 24.95 4.07
N ALA A 437 23.07 24.61 4.27
CA ALA A 437 22.07 24.70 3.20
C ALA A 437 21.83 26.15 2.76
N ASP A 438 21.72 27.08 3.70
CA ASP A 438 21.49 28.51 3.42
C ASP A 438 22.69 29.15 2.69
N LYS A 439 23.93 28.74 3.01
CA LYS A 439 25.15 29.18 2.29
C LYS A 439 25.22 28.64 0.86
N GLY A 440 24.84 27.37 0.65
CA GLY A 440 24.84 26.74 -0.67
C GLY A 440 23.81 27.35 -1.64
N SER A 441 22.72 27.92 -1.13
CA SER A 441 21.78 28.71 -1.94
C SER A 441 22.34 30.07 -2.38
N SER A 442 23.18 30.71 -1.57
CA SER A 442 23.74 32.03 -1.90
C SER A 442 24.92 31.99 -2.89
N GLU A 443 25.60 30.85 -3.06
CA GLU A 443 26.75 30.72 -4.00
C GLU A 443 26.35 30.26 -5.41
N ASN A 444 25.14 29.73 -5.60
CA ASN A 444 24.63 29.29 -6.92
C ASN A 444 23.77 30.34 -7.65
N GLU A 445 23.62 31.54 -7.11
CA GLU A 445 22.90 32.66 -7.74
C GLU A 445 23.86 33.69 -8.37
N ASN A 446 24.68 33.25 -9.32
CA ASN A 446 25.20 34.11 -10.38
C ASN A 446 24.70 33.58 -11.72
N GLY A 447 23.41 33.79 -11.97
CA GLY A 447 22.69 33.34 -13.16
C GLY A 447 21.19 33.57 -13.02
N ASP A 448 20.77 34.84 -13.06
CA ASP A 448 19.44 35.37 -13.38
C ASP A 448 18.20 34.50 -13.10
N ALA A 449 17.62 34.64 -11.90
CA ALA A 449 16.17 34.82 -11.65
C ALA A 449 15.90 34.81 -10.14
N GLU A 450 15.52 35.96 -9.57
CA GLU A 450 15.05 36.10 -8.19
C GLU A 450 13.86 35.17 -7.93
N THR A 451 14.08 34.12 -7.13
CA THR A 451 13.00 33.39 -6.47
C THR A 451 13.02 33.74 -4.99
N VAL A 452 12.31 34.83 -4.67
CA VAL A 452 12.01 35.21 -3.30
C VAL A 452 11.11 34.14 -2.68
N SER A 453 11.65 33.41 -1.71
CA SER A 453 10.86 32.61 -0.77
C SER A 453 10.09 33.57 0.15
N ASP A 454 8.87 33.90 -0.24
CA ASP A 454 8.00 34.78 0.53
C ASP A 454 7.20 33.96 1.55
N ASP A 455 7.82 33.80 2.72
CA ASP A 455 7.15 33.47 3.97
C ASP A 455 7.09 34.78 4.77
N LEU A 456 6.14 35.64 4.42
CA LEU A 456 5.90 36.91 5.12
C LEU A 456 4.45 37.01 5.58
N SER A 457 4.23 36.62 6.83
CA SER A 457 3.40 37.43 7.72
C SER A 457 4.01 37.43 9.11
N GLU A 458 4.83 38.43 9.42
CA GLU A 458 4.82 39.04 10.76
C GLU A 458 5.40 40.45 10.70
N SER A 459 4.54 41.39 11.07
CA SER A 459 4.82 42.81 11.22
C SER A 459 5.99 43.07 12.18
N ASN A 460 6.90 43.94 11.73
CA ASN A 460 7.99 44.55 12.49
C ASN A 460 7.69 44.78 13.98
N THR A 461 8.33 43.98 14.83
CA THR A 461 8.68 44.37 16.21
C THR A 461 10.13 43.99 16.49
N PRO A 462 10.92 44.87 17.15
CA PRO A 462 12.33 44.63 17.37
C PRO A 462 12.52 43.74 18.60
N ASN A 463 12.55 42.43 18.41
CA ASN A 463 13.12 41.52 19.41
C ASN A 463 13.70 40.27 18.73
N GLY A 464 14.99 40.03 18.95
CA GLY A 464 15.81 39.13 18.15
C GLY A 464 15.58 37.62 18.31
N LYS A 465 15.81 36.91 17.20
CA LYS A 465 16.34 35.53 17.08
C LYS A 465 15.80 34.46 18.07
N LYS A 466 14.69 33.79 17.71
CA LYS A 466 14.21 32.54 18.36
C LYS A 466 13.65 31.47 17.39
N GLN A 467 13.98 31.50 16.10
CA GLN A 467 13.38 30.59 15.09
C GLN A 467 14.13 29.26 14.83
N PRO A 468 15.49 29.17 14.82
CA PRO A 468 16.19 27.92 14.47
C PRO A 468 16.05 26.79 15.49
N THR A 469 15.94 27.13 16.79
CA THR A 469 15.96 26.14 17.87
C THR A 469 14.66 25.36 17.96
N LYS A 470 13.50 26.02 17.80
CA LYS A 470 12.18 25.38 17.91
C LYS A 470 11.93 24.34 16.80
N TRP A 471 12.42 24.60 15.59
CA TRP A 471 12.36 23.63 14.50
C TRP A 471 13.19 22.37 14.80
N ALA A 472 14.40 22.54 15.32
CA ALA A 472 15.27 21.42 15.71
C ALA A 472 14.68 20.64 16.88
N GLU A 473 14.13 21.35 17.89
CA GLU A 473 13.41 20.75 19.03
C GLU A 473 12.22 19.91 18.56
N ASN A 474 11.43 20.38 17.59
CA ASN A 474 10.31 19.61 17.04
C ASN A 474 10.76 18.30 16.37
N ILE A 475 11.86 18.33 15.60
CA ILE A 475 12.42 17.12 14.99
C ILE A 475 12.90 16.14 16.06
N LEU A 476 13.62 16.63 17.07
CA LEU A 476 14.09 15.79 18.16
C LEU A 476 12.92 15.20 18.96
N ALA A 477 11.86 15.96 19.19
CA ALA A 477 10.64 15.44 19.82
C ALA A 477 9.98 14.33 18.98
N GLY A 478 9.93 14.48 17.64
CA GLY A 478 9.45 13.43 16.73
C GLY A 478 10.33 12.17 16.77
N ILE A 479 11.66 12.33 16.84
CA ILE A 479 12.61 11.21 16.98
C ILE A 479 12.41 10.49 18.31
N GLU A 480 12.28 11.21 19.42
CA GLU A 480 12.03 10.62 20.74
C GLU A 480 10.68 9.88 20.78
N ALA A 481 9.61 10.45 20.21
CA ALA A 481 8.32 9.79 20.12
C ALA A 481 8.36 8.48 19.32
N SER A 482 9.24 8.41 18.31
CA SER A 482 9.39 7.21 17.47
C SER A 482 10.12 6.04 18.13
N LYS A 483 10.69 6.21 19.33
CA LYS A 483 11.51 5.17 19.98
C LYS A 483 10.75 3.92 20.40
N THR A 484 9.43 3.99 20.57
CA THR A 484 8.61 2.84 21.01
C THR A 484 7.58 2.43 19.96
N PRO A 485 7.99 2.01 18.74
CA PRO A 485 7.06 1.66 17.67
C PRO A 485 6.39 0.31 17.92
N GLU A 486 5.25 0.06 17.28
CA GLU A 486 4.73 -1.31 17.14
C GLU A 486 5.73 -2.21 16.39
N LEU A 487 5.82 -3.48 16.76
CA LEU A 487 6.74 -4.43 16.10
C LEU A 487 6.56 -4.50 14.58
N ALA A 488 5.31 -4.52 14.11
CA ALA A 488 5.00 -4.54 12.68
C ALA A 488 5.58 -3.31 11.93
N ARG A 489 5.50 -2.13 12.55
CA ARG A 489 6.02 -0.88 11.99
C ARG A 489 7.54 -0.87 11.96
N PHE A 490 8.17 -1.37 13.01
CA PHE A 490 9.63 -1.52 13.08
C PHE A 490 10.16 -2.48 12.02
N LEU A 491 9.56 -3.67 11.88
CA LEU A 491 9.94 -4.64 10.85
C LEU A 491 9.74 -4.09 9.44
N PHE A 492 8.69 -3.30 9.21
CA PHE A 492 8.48 -2.61 7.95
C PHE A 492 9.53 -1.50 7.72
N ALA A 493 9.95 -0.78 8.76
CA ALA A 493 10.93 0.29 8.69
C ALA A 493 12.33 -0.20 8.26
N LEU A 494 12.72 -1.42 8.67
CA LEU A 494 14.01 -2.03 8.30
C LEU A 494 14.19 -2.24 6.78
N GLY A 495 13.09 -2.19 6.00
CA GLY A 495 13.17 -2.23 4.54
C GLY A 495 13.61 -3.57 3.96
N ILE A 496 13.34 -4.68 4.66
CA ILE A 496 13.67 -6.05 4.23
C ILE A 496 13.08 -6.34 2.84
N ARG A 497 13.86 -6.94 1.94
CA ARG A 497 13.44 -7.24 0.55
C ARG A 497 12.14 -8.06 0.55
N HIS A 498 11.18 -7.67 -0.29
CA HIS A 498 9.83 -8.24 -0.42
C HIS A 498 8.91 -8.11 0.81
N VAL A 499 9.38 -7.56 1.93
CA VAL A 499 8.55 -7.37 3.13
C VAL A 499 7.79 -6.04 3.00
N GLY A 500 6.49 -6.15 2.75
CA GLY A 500 5.55 -5.03 2.83
C GLY A 500 4.90 -4.92 4.21
N GLU A 501 4.06 -3.88 4.38
CA GLU A 501 3.30 -3.62 5.62
C GLU A 501 2.51 -4.85 6.11
N ARG A 502 1.84 -5.55 5.18
CA ARG A 502 1.07 -6.77 5.50
C ARG A 502 1.98 -7.89 6.01
N THR A 503 3.07 -8.16 5.30
CA THR A 503 4.03 -9.21 5.67
C THR A 503 4.64 -8.90 7.04
N ALA A 504 5.02 -7.64 7.29
CA ALA A 504 5.53 -7.21 8.59
C ALA A 504 4.51 -7.40 9.72
N LYS A 505 3.21 -7.13 9.45
CA LYS A 505 2.12 -7.39 10.39
C LYS A 505 1.94 -8.89 10.66
N THR A 506 1.98 -9.74 9.64
CA THR A 506 1.93 -11.20 9.81
C THR A 506 3.10 -11.71 10.66
N LEU A 507 4.31 -11.21 10.41
CA LEU A 507 5.49 -11.58 11.21
C LEU A 507 5.32 -11.17 12.68
N ALA A 508 4.88 -9.94 12.92
CA ALA A 508 4.64 -9.46 14.29
C ALA A 508 3.54 -10.28 15.00
N GLN A 509 2.46 -10.62 14.29
CA GLN A 509 1.37 -11.47 14.80
C GLN A 509 1.79 -12.92 15.06
N ALA A 510 2.77 -13.42 14.30
CA ALA A 510 3.24 -14.79 14.43
C ALA A 510 4.29 -14.96 15.53
N PHE A 511 5.20 -14.01 15.68
CA PHE A 511 6.36 -14.18 16.56
C PHE A 511 6.31 -13.31 17.83
N GLY A 512 5.51 -12.24 17.84
CA GLY A 512 5.23 -11.41 19.02
C GLY A 512 6.38 -10.51 19.50
N SER A 513 7.64 -10.92 19.30
CA SER A 513 8.84 -10.19 19.70
C SER A 513 9.86 -10.12 18.57
N LEU A 514 10.73 -9.09 18.59
CA LEU A 514 11.83 -8.97 17.63
C LEU A 514 12.80 -10.15 17.71
N GLU A 515 13.07 -10.67 18.91
CA GLU A 515 14.03 -11.76 19.10
C GLU A 515 13.56 -13.06 18.45
N HIS A 516 12.27 -13.37 18.55
CA HIS A 516 11.68 -14.53 17.86
C HIS A 516 11.74 -14.37 16.34
N VAL A 517 11.51 -13.16 15.82
CA VAL A 517 11.62 -12.89 14.37
C VAL A 517 13.06 -13.07 13.87
N ARG A 518 14.06 -12.59 14.63
CA ARG A 518 15.49 -12.72 14.27
C ARG A 518 15.93 -14.18 14.17
N ARG A 519 15.38 -15.06 15.01
CA ARG A 519 15.73 -16.49 15.08
C ARG A 519 14.85 -17.37 14.19
N ALA A 520 13.82 -16.83 13.55
CA ALA A 520 12.86 -17.59 12.78
C ALA A 520 13.51 -18.29 11.55
N PRO A 521 13.46 -19.64 11.45
CA PRO A 521 14.03 -20.36 10.30
C PRO A 521 13.23 -20.14 9.00
N GLU A 522 13.92 -20.14 7.84
CA GLU A 522 13.29 -19.98 6.49
C GLU A 522 12.07 -20.90 6.27
N PRO A 523 12.12 -22.21 6.59
CA PRO A 523 10.98 -23.10 6.34
C PRO A 523 9.74 -22.76 7.16
N ILE A 524 9.92 -22.24 8.38
CA ILE A 524 8.82 -21.83 9.26
C ILE A 524 8.18 -20.55 8.73
N LEU A 525 9.01 -19.59 8.32
CA LEU A 525 8.56 -18.36 7.69
C LEU A 525 7.74 -18.66 6.42
N ALA A 526 8.16 -19.63 5.61
CA ALA A 526 7.47 -20.04 4.38
C ALA A 526 6.14 -20.78 4.61
N CYS A 527 5.82 -21.18 5.84
CA CYS A 527 4.54 -21.77 6.20
C CYS A 527 3.49 -20.74 6.63
N LEU A 528 3.91 -19.50 6.93
CA LEU A 528 3.00 -18.46 7.40
C LEU A 528 2.05 -17.98 6.29
N PRO A 529 0.83 -17.52 6.65
CA PRO A 529 -0.11 -16.98 5.67
C PRO A 529 0.50 -15.79 4.94
N ASP A 530 0.32 -15.72 3.62
CA ASP A 530 0.85 -14.67 2.75
C ASP A 530 2.39 -14.60 2.63
N ILE A 531 3.13 -15.58 3.17
CA ILE A 531 4.60 -15.63 3.06
C ILE A 531 5.00 -16.87 2.24
N GLY A 532 5.48 -16.64 1.02
CA GLY A 532 6.05 -17.68 0.16
C GLY A 532 7.55 -17.89 0.38
N THR A 533 8.13 -18.89 -0.29
CA THR A 533 9.56 -19.24 -0.17
C THR A 533 10.51 -18.09 -0.53
N VAL A 534 10.17 -17.26 -1.53
CA VAL A 534 11.00 -16.10 -1.93
C VAL A 534 11.07 -15.06 -0.81
N VAL A 535 9.92 -14.77 -0.18
CA VAL A 535 9.83 -13.79 0.91
C VAL A 535 10.51 -14.34 2.16
N ALA A 536 10.24 -15.60 2.51
CA ALA A 536 10.84 -16.29 3.63
C ALA A 536 12.38 -16.32 3.56
N ARG A 537 12.94 -16.65 2.38
CA ARG A 537 14.37 -16.61 2.14
C ARG A 537 14.94 -15.21 2.34
N SER A 538 14.26 -14.19 1.84
CA SER A 538 14.72 -12.81 1.96
C SER A 538 14.77 -12.34 3.41
N ILE A 539 13.78 -12.75 4.22
CA ILE A 539 13.74 -12.47 5.66
C ILE A 539 14.87 -13.21 6.38
N ALA A 540 14.96 -14.53 6.19
CA ALA A 540 15.98 -15.35 6.84
C ALA A 540 17.40 -14.91 6.47
N HIS A 541 17.64 -14.61 5.18
CA HIS A 541 18.91 -14.11 4.71
C HIS A 541 19.26 -12.74 5.30
N PHE A 542 18.29 -11.84 5.44
CA PHE A 542 18.51 -10.53 6.08
C PHE A 542 18.97 -10.68 7.52
N PHE A 543 18.30 -11.51 8.33
CA PHE A 543 18.69 -11.73 9.73
C PHE A 543 19.94 -12.61 9.89
N ALA A 544 20.34 -13.39 8.89
CA ALA A 544 21.58 -14.15 8.92
C ALA A 544 22.84 -13.28 8.66
N GLN A 545 22.69 -12.06 8.16
CA GLN A 545 23.82 -11.16 7.89
C GLN A 545 24.26 -10.41 9.16
N ASP A 546 25.53 -10.58 9.57
CA ASP A 546 26.11 -9.91 10.73
C ASP A 546 25.97 -8.38 10.67
N ALA A 547 26.14 -7.79 9.48
CA ALA A 547 25.99 -6.35 9.28
C ALA A 547 24.57 -5.83 9.58
N GLN A 548 23.54 -6.63 9.28
CA GLN A 548 22.15 -6.26 9.57
C GLN A 548 21.82 -6.46 11.05
N GLN A 549 22.33 -7.54 11.67
CA GLN A 549 22.20 -7.74 13.11
C GLN A 549 22.83 -6.59 13.90
N ALA A 550 24.05 -6.20 13.54
CA ALA A 550 24.75 -5.06 14.13
C ALA A 550 23.96 -3.75 13.97
N MET A 551 23.37 -3.50 12.80
CA MET A 551 22.52 -2.32 12.57
C MET A 551 21.31 -2.29 13.52
N ILE A 552 20.64 -3.43 13.72
CA ILE A 552 19.48 -3.48 14.61
C ILE A 552 19.94 -3.31 16.06
N ASP A 553 21.06 -3.91 16.46
CA ASP A 553 21.61 -3.77 17.81
C ASP A 553 22.02 -2.33 18.11
N GLU A 554 22.55 -1.59 17.13
CA GLU A 554 22.82 -0.15 17.26
C GLU A 554 21.53 0.66 17.46
N LEU A 555 20.44 0.31 16.78
CA LEU A 555 19.13 0.95 16.99
C LEU A 555 18.59 0.68 18.39
N LEU A 556 18.68 -0.56 18.86
CA LEU A 556 18.28 -0.92 20.22
C LEU A 556 19.13 -0.17 21.26
N ALA A 557 20.44 -0.08 21.04
CA ALA A 557 21.36 0.67 21.90
C ALA A 557 21.09 2.18 21.88
N ALA A 558 20.54 2.73 20.79
CA ALA A 558 20.11 4.12 20.69
C ALA A 558 18.76 4.41 21.40
N GLY A 559 18.16 3.38 22.02
CA GLY A 559 16.92 3.49 22.80
C GLY A 559 15.65 3.16 22.02
N VAL A 560 15.75 2.63 20.80
CA VAL A 560 14.58 2.14 20.07
C VAL A 560 14.15 0.80 20.68
N ALA A 561 12.94 0.74 21.23
CA ALA A 561 12.37 -0.43 21.88
C ALA A 561 11.03 -0.81 21.20
N PRO A 562 11.04 -1.66 20.17
CA PRO A 562 9.80 -2.11 19.53
C PRO A 562 8.93 -2.88 20.52
N GLN A 563 7.64 -2.55 20.56
CA GLN A 563 6.67 -3.12 21.50
C GLN A 563 6.48 -4.62 21.24
N THR A 564 6.46 -5.40 22.31
CA THR A 564 6.02 -6.81 22.24
C THR A 564 4.51 -6.87 22.12
N GLN A 565 4.01 -7.86 21.38
CA GLN A 565 2.59 -8.09 21.20
C GLN A 565 2.24 -9.57 21.37
N ALA A 566 0.97 -9.84 21.72
CA ALA A 566 0.47 -11.20 21.81
C ALA A 566 0.53 -11.91 20.45
N VAL A 567 0.92 -13.19 20.47
CA VAL A 567 0.94 -14.03 19.29
C VAL A 567 -0.49 -14.44 18.94
N THR A 568 -0.99 -13.95 17.81
CA THR A 568 -2.34 -14.28 17.32
C THR A 568 -2.33 -15.34 16.22
N ILE A 569 -1.18 -15.55 15.56
CA ILE A 569 -0.99 -16.54 14.50
C ILE A 569 0.19 -17.47 14.87
N PRO A 570 0.01 -18.42 15.80
CA PRO A 570 1.12 -19.25 16.28
C PRO A 570 1.77 -20.02 15.13
N PRO A 571 3.10 -19.96 14.95
CA PRO A 571 3.81 -20.67 13.87
C PRO A 571 3.52 -22.17 13.92
N ALA A 572 3.35 -22.74 15.11
CA ALA A 572 3.02 -24.15 15.31
C ALA A 572 1.72 -24.59 14.60
N ARG A 573 0.72 -23.70 14.44
CA ARG A 573 -0.54 -24.02 13.72
C ARG A 573 -0.36 -24.09 12.20
N HIS A 574 0.71 -23.49 11.68
CA HIS A 574 0.95 -23.37 10.24
C HIS A 574 2.11 -24.23 9.76
N ALA A 575 3.11 -24.45 10.63
CA ALA A 575 4.32 -25.21 10.37
C ALA A 575 4.22 -26.66 10.91
N GLU A 576 3.21 -27.40 10.45
CA GLU A 576 3.19 -28.85 10.63
C GLU A 576 4.39 -29.51 9.92
N PRO A 577 4.90 -30.65 10.42
CA PRO A 577 6.07 -31.34 9.85
C PRO A 577 6.04 -31.49 8.32
N GLN A 578 4.94 -32.01 7.80
CA GLN A 578 4.72 -32.14 6.35
C GLN A 578 4.85 -30.84 5.56
N ARG A 579 4.46 -29.70 6.14
CA ARG A 579 4.45 -28.40 5.46
C ARG A 579 5.82 -27.76 5.45
N TRP A 580 6.50 -27.69 6.60
CA TRP A 580 7.82 -27.03 6.63
C TRP A 580 8.88 -27.89 5.94
N ILE A 581 8.80 -29.22 6.02
CA ILE A 581 9.73 -30.12 5.29
C ILE A 581 9.54 -29.94 3.77
N ALA A 582 8.31 -29.78 3.28
CA ALA A 582 8.03 -29.50 1.86
C ALA A 582 8.49 -28.10 1.39
N ARG A 583 8.92 -27.24 2.31
CA ARG A 583 9.40 -25.86 2.05
C ARG A 583 10.89 -25.69 2.32
N LEU A 584 11.63 -26.78 2.50
CA LEU A 584 13.08 -26.73 2.68
C LEU A 584 13.80 -26.14 1.46
N PRO A 585 14.84 -25.32 1.68
CA PRO A 585 15.58 -24.70 0.58
C PRO A 585 16.31 -25.78 -0.23
N GLY A 586 16.16 -25.76 -1.55
CA GLY A 586 16.84 -26.71 -2.45
C GLY A 586 16.24 -28.12 -2.48
N PHE A 587 15.23 -28.44 -1.65
CA PHE A 587 14.62 -29.77 -1.60
C PHE A 587 13.11 -29.73 -1.93
N LYS A 588 12.77 -29.93 -3.21
CA LYS A 588 11.39 -29.85 -3.69
C LYS A 588 10.68 -31.20 -3.56
N ILE A 589 9.81 -31.34 -2.56
CA ILE A 589 8.95 -32.52 -2.39
C ILE A 589 7.49 -32.14 -2.15
N SER A 590 6.57 -33.07 -2.39
CA SER A 590 5.16 -32.88 -2.05
C SER A 590 4.91 -33.11 -0.55
N GLU A 591 3.85 -32.52 0.00
CA GLU A 591 3.49 -32.67 1.42
C GLU A 591 3.28 -34.14 1.82
N ASN A 592 2.71 -34.97 0.93
CA ASN A 592 2.56 -36.41 1.19
C ASN A 592 3.90 -37.14 1.33
N LYS A 593 4.89 -36.78 0.51
CA LYS A 593 6.25 -37.34 0.61
C LYS A 593 6.98 -36.80 1.84
N ALA A 594 6.76 -35.54 2.19
CA ALA A 594 7.29 -34.92 3.38
C ALA A 594 6.78 -35.60 4.65
N GLN A 595 5.49 -35.93 4.69
CA GLN A 595 4.89 -36.68 5.79
C GLN A 595 5.47 -38.10 5.91
N ALA A 596 5.61 -38.82 4.79
CA ALA A 596 6.23 -40.14 4.80
C ALA A 596 7.69 -40.09 5.29
N LEU A 597 8.44 -39.05 4.91
CA LEU A 597 9.81 -38.83 5.35
C LEU A 597 9.88 -38.52 6.85
N TRP A 598 8.93 -37.75 7.38
CA TRP A 598 8.80 -37.48 8.81
C TRP A 598 8.46 -38.73 9.62
N GLU A 599 7.60 -39.61 9.09
CA GLU A 599 7.25 -40.89 9.73
C GLU A 599 8.44 -41.86 9.75
N LEU A 600 9.19 -41.96 8.65
CA LEU A 600 10.41 -42.76 8.58
C LEU A 600 11.48 -42.26 9.55
N ALA A 601 11.58 -40.95 9.75
CA ALA A 601 12.47 -40.32 10.72
C ALA A 601 12.00 -40.44 12.19
N GLY A 602 11.04 -41.31 12.49
CA GLY A 602 10.54 -41.51 13.85
C GLY A 602 9.86 -40.28 14.44
N LYS A 603 9.30 -39.40 13.58
CA LYS A 603 8.60 -38.16 13.97
C LYS A 603 9.45 -37.21 14.82
N SER A 604 10.75 -37.14 14.55
CA SER A 604 11.69 -36.29 15.27
C SER A 604 12.68 -35.62 14.31
N ILE A 605 13.13 -34.41 14.66
CA ILE A 605 14.18 -33.72 13.89
C ILE A 605 15.52 -34.46 14.03
N ASP A 606 15.79 -35.07 15.18
CA ASP A 606 16.97 -35.93 15.39
C ASP A 606 16.99 -37.15 14.45
N GLY A 607 15.84 -37.76 14.19
CA GLY A 607 15.72 -38.83 13.20
C GLY A 607 15.98 -38.33 11.78
N LEU A 608 15.55 -37.11 11.43
CA LEU A 608 15.86 -36.50 10.13
C LEU A 608 17.38 -36.31 9.92
N GLN A 609 18.10 -35.99 10.99
CA GLN A 609 19.56 -35.79 10.96
C GLN A 609 20.34 -37.12 10.93
N THR A 610 19.93 -38.11 11.72
CA THR A 610 20.76 -39.30 12.00
C THR A 610 20.35 -40.58 11.25
N ASP A 611 19.09 -40.70 10.82
CA ASP A 611 18.60 -41.98 10.33
C ASP A 611 19.18 -42.32 8.94
N LYS A 612 19.78 -43.51 8.81
CA LYS A 612 20.39 -44.01 7.58
C LYS A 612 19.39 -44.74 6.67
N ALA A 613 18.16 -44.99 7.13
CA ALA A 613 17.08 -45.60 6.35
C ALA A 613 16.33 -44.59 5.47
N LEU A 614 16.63 -43.29 5.59
CA LEU A 614 16.00 -42.24 4.78
C LEU A 614 16.44 -42.31 3.30
N PRO A 615 15.60 -41.82 2.36
CA PRO A 615 15.93 -41.79 0.93
C PRO A 615 17.30 -41.16 0.60
N ALA A 616 17.98 -41.67 -0.43
CA ALA A 616 19.34 -41.24 -0.77
C ALA A 616 19.45 -39.75 -1.14
N ASP A 617 18.41 -39.21 -1.79
CA ASP A 617 18.25 -37.78 -2.09
C ASP A 617 18.19 -36.92 -0.83
N TRP A 618 17.50 -37.37 0.23
CA TRP A 618 17.51 -36.71 1.53
C TRP A 618 18.90 -36.77 2.19
N GLN A 619 19.57 -37.92 2.12
CA GLN A 619 20.90 -38.09 2.70
C GLN A 619 21.93 -37.16 2.06
N ILE A 620 21.85 -36.96 0.74
CA ILE A 620 22.68 -36.00 0.01
C ILE A 620 22.36 -34.57 0.48
N TRP A 621 21.08 -34.19 0.50
CA TRP A 621 20.67 -32.84 0.91
C TRP A 621 21.11 -32.48 2.33
N ARG A 622 20.90 -33.37 3.32
CA ARG A 622 21.29 -33.12 4.72
C ARG A 622 22.81 -33.11 4.94
N SER A 623 23.59 -33.69 4.01
CA SER A 623 25.05 -33.74 4.13
C SER A 623 25.73 -32.39 3.87
N GLU A 624 25.01 -31.46 3.22
CA GLU A 624 25.48 -30.08 3.06
C GLU A 624 25.48 -29.34 4.41
N ALA A 625 26.60 -28.68 4.73
CA ALA A 625 26.80 -28.03 6.03
C ALA A 625 25.71 -26.97 6.36
N GLN A 626 25.24 -26.24 5.34
CA GLN A 626 24.18 -25.23 5.49
C GLN A 626 22.84 -25.87 5.91
N ASN A 627 22.49 -27.02 5.32
CA ASN A 627 21.23 -27.71 5.60
C ASN A 627 21.27 -28.41 6.96
N ALA A 628 22.43 -28.96 7.35
CA ALA A 628 22.63 -29.50 8.69
C ALA A 628 22.46 -28.42 9.77
N ALA A 629 23.05 -27.24 9.57
CA ALA A 629 22.87 -26.09 10.46
C ALA A 629 21.42 -25.60 10.52
N LEU A 630 20.70 -25.62 9.39
CA LEU A 630 19.28 -25.28 9.33
C LEU A 630 18.41 -26.23 10.17
N LEU A 631 18.67 -27.54 10.11
CA LEU A 631 17.96 -28.54 10.92
C LEU A 631 18.21 -28.33 12.42
N GLU A 632 19.44 -27.95 12.80
CA GLU A 632 19.76 -27.64 14.19
C GLU A 632 19.09 -26.35 14.69
N ASN A 633 19.00 -25.33 13.82
CA ASN A 633 18.26 -24.12 14.12
C ASN A 633 16.76 -24.41 14.29
N LEU A 634 16.16 -25.22 13.41
CA LEU A 634 14.78 -25.67 13.54
C LEU A 634 14.53 -26.40 14.87
N LYS A 635 15.45 -27.29 15.26
CA LYS A 635 15.38 -28.00 16.55
C LYS A 635 15.40 -27.02 17.73
N SER A 636 16.33 -26.07 17.71
CA SER A 636 16.45 -25.04 18.75
C SER A 636 15.20 -24.14 18.81
N PHE A 637 14.69 -23.73 17.66
CA PHE A 637 13.49 -22.91 17.52
C PHE A 637 12.25 -23.60 18.10
N PHE A 638 12.01 -24.87 17.75
CA PHE A 638 10.88 -25.62 18.30
C PHE A 638 11.02 -25.91 19.80
N ALA A 639 12.24 -26.13 20.30
CA ALA A 639 12.49 -26.30 21.73
C ALA A 639 12.16 -25.03 22.53
N GLN A 640 12.63 -23.86 22.07
CA GLN A 640 12.37 -22.55 22.71
C GLN A 640 10.89 -22.18 22.66
N THR A 641 10.24 -22.36 21.52
CA THR A 641 8.80 -22.09 21.36
C THR A 641 7.95 -23.00 22.25
N SER A 642 8.42 -24.22 22.56
CA SER A 642 7.72 -25.14 23.46
C SER A 642 7.90 -24.78 24.94
N SER A 643 9.05 -24.23 25.34
CA SER A 643 9.32 -23.79 26.72
C SER A 643 8.70 -22.42 27.04
N GLU A 644 8.72 -21.47 26.11
CA GLU A 644 8.16 -20.13 26.35
C GLU A 644 6.63 -20.11 26.34
N ASN A 645 5.99 -21.03 25.60
CA ASN A 645 4.55 -21.28 25.73
C ASN A 645 4.15 -21.92 27.07
N GLN A 646 5.12 -22.40 27.89
CA GLN A 646 4.88 -22.86 29.25
C GLN A 646 5.09 -21.75 30.30
N GLU A 647 5.93 -20.73 30.03
CA GLU A 647 6.22 -19.62 30.96
C GLU A 647 5.44 -18.33 30.68
N ALA A 648 4.98 -18.11 29.43
CA ALA A 648 3.94 -17.11 29.15
C ALA A 648 2.63 -17.65 29.71
N THR A 649 2.35 -17.29 30.97
CA THR A 649 1.08 -17.51 31.69
C THR A 649 -0.04 -17.98 30.77
N ILE A 650 -0.27 -19.29 30.82
CA ILE A 650 -1.57 -19.86 30.57
C ILE A 650 -2.51 -19.09 31.52
N SER A 651 -3.20 -18.07 31.01
CA SER A 651 -4.55 -17.86 31.48
C SER A 651 -5.28 -19.14 31.10
N ASP A 652 -5.52 -20.00 32.08
CA ASP A 652 -6.30 -21.23 31.98
C ASP A 652 -7.74 -20.86 31.56
N ASP A 653 -7.92 -20.50 30.30
CA ASP A 653 -9.21 -20.24 29.66
C ASP A 653 -9.23 -20.82 28.23
N VAL A 654 -8.37 -21.80 27.92
CA VAL A 654 -8.50 -22.57 26.67
C VAL A 654 -9.02 -23.96 27.01
N ASN A 655 -10.32 -24.12 26.86
CA ASN A 655 -11.01 -25.39 27.08
C ASN A 655 -10.63 -26.40 25.96
N GLU A 656 -9.92 -27.49 26.31
CA GLU A 656 -9.55 -28.55 25.35
C GLU A 656 -10.76 -29.15 24.61
N ALA A 657 -11.98 -29.04 25.17
CA ALA A 657 -13.19 -29.53 24.53
C ALA A 657 -13.62 -28.70 23.31
N VAL A 658 -13.18 -27.43 23.23
CA VAL A 658 -13.60 -26.43 22.23
C VAL A 658 -12.46 -26.07 21.27
N ALA A 659 -11.20 -26.18 21.72
CA ALA A 659 -10.01 -25.85 20.95
C ALA A 659 -9.93 -26.61 19.61
N GLY A 660 -9.87 -25.86 18.50
CA GLY A 660 -9.72 -26.40 17.14
C GLY A 660 -10.99 -26.93 16.47
N LYS A 661 -12.13 -26.94 17.18
CA LYS A 661 -13.42 -27.42 16.63
C LYS A 661 -14.21 -26.30 15.97
N THR A 662 -15.01 -26.65 14.96
CA THR A 662 -15.82 -25.70 14.18
C THR A 662 -17.28 -25.69 14.64
N PHE A 663 -17.74 -24.53 15.11
CA PHE A 663 -19.10 -24.29 15.58
C PHE A 663 -19.89 -23.46 14.56
N VAL A 664 -21.19 -23.71 14.44
CA VAL A 664 -22.11 -22.84 13.68
C VAL A 664 -23.25 -22.42 14.60
N LEU A 665 -23.41 -21.11 14.79
CA LEU A 665 -24.49 -20.55 15.60
C LEU A 665 -25.73 -20.30 14.72
N THR A 666 -26.90 -20.80 15.13
CA THR A 666 -28.18 -20.61 14.43
C THR A 666 -29.34 -20.39 15.40
N GLY A 667 -30.28 -19.51 15.03
CA GLY A 667 -31.38 -19.09 15.89
C GLY A 667 -30.98 -18.02 16.91
N THR A 668 -31.97 -17.56 17.67
CA THR A 668 -31.79 -16.61 18.78
C THR A 668 -31.49 -17.37 20.06
N LEU A 669 -30.37 -17.08 20.70
CA LEU A 669 -29.97 -17.68 21.97
C LEU A 669 -30.67 -16.92 23.13
N PRO A 670 -31.38 -17.59 24.05
CA PRO A 670 -32.06 -17.01 25.21
C PRO A 670 -31.26 -16.03 26.08
N THR A 671 -29.97 -16.30 26.38
CA THR A 671 -29.20 -15.50 27.37
C THR A 671 -27.97 -14.79 26.80
N LEU A 672 -27.45 -15.25 25.67
CA LEU A 672 -26.27 -14.69 25.00
C LEU A 672 -26.63 -14.01 23.68
N LYS A 673 -26.02 -12.85 23.41
CA LYS A 673 -26.03 -12.33 22.03
C LYS A 673 -25.12 -13.19 21.16
N ARG A 674 -25.47 -13.37 19.88
CA ARG A 674 -24.71 -14.22 18.94
C ARG A 674 -23.23 -13.83 18.86
N ASP A 675 -22.94 -12.54 18.90
CA ASP A 675 -21.57 -12.02 18.87
C ASP A 675 -20.80 -12.31 20.17
N GLN A 676 -21.51 -12.36 21.32
CA GLN A 676 -20.92 -12.75 22.60
C GLN A 676 -20.64 -14.25 22.62
N ALA A 677 -21.55 -15.08 22.13
CA ALA A 677 -21.33 -16.52 21.99
C ALA A 677 -20.17 -16.80 21.02
N GLN A 678 -20.05 -16.04 19.93
CA GLN A 678 -18.91 -16.15 19.01
C GLN A 678 -17.60 -15.77 19.69
N ALA A 679 -17.56 -14.65 20.41
CA ALA A 679 -16.37 -14.22 21.14
C ALA A 679 -15.95 -15.23 22.21
N LEU A 680 -16.90 -15.86 22.91
CA LEU A 680 -16.61 -16.90 23.91
C LEU A 680 -16.03 -18.17 23.28
N ILE A 681 -16.58 -18.62 22.15
CA ILE A 681 -16.07 -19.79 21.42
C ILE A 681 -14.67 -19.52 20.86
N GLU A 682 -14.44 -18.33 20.30
CA GLU A 682 -13.14 -17.93 19.74
C GLU A 682 -12.09 -17.71 20.85
N ALA A 683 -12.49 -17.16 21.99
CA ALA A 683 -11.62 -17.03 23.18
C ALA A 683 -11.20 -18.40 23.73
N ALA A 684 -12.13 -19.37 23.76
CA ALA A 684 -11.85 -20.75 24.13
C ALA A 684 -11.10 -21.57 23.04
N GLY A 685 -10.69 -20.94 21.93
CA GLY A 685 -9.89 -21.55 20.88
C GLY A 685 -10.65 -22.33 19.80
N GLY A 686 -11.98 -22.25 19.78
CA GLY A 686 -12.85 -22.79 18.74
C GLY A 686 -12.98 -21.85 17.53
N LYS A 687 -13.53 -22.35 16.42
CA LYS A 687 -13.77 -21.57 15.20
C LYS A 687 -15.26 -21.46 14.91
N VAL A 688 -15.78 -20.25 14.75
CA VAL A 688 -17.18 -20.06 14.34
C VAL A 688 -17.28 -19.90 12.81
N SER A 689 -18.14 -20.70 12.18
CA SER A 689 -18.42 -20.67 10.74
C SER A 689 -19.84 -20.17 10.49
N GLY A 690 -20.01 -19.43 9.38
CA GLY A 690 -21.32 -18.95 8.93
C GLY A 690 -22.19 -20.04 8.28
N SER A 691 -21.60 -21.16 7.84
CA SER A 691 -22.29 -22.22 7.09
C SER A 691 -21.99 -23.61 7.66
N VAL A 692 -23.01 -24.48 7.60
CA VAL A 692 -22.92 -25.89 8.01
C VAL A 692 -22.36 -26.73 6.85
N SER A 693 -21.30 -27.47 7.13
CA SER A 693 -20.61 -28.37 6.21
C SER A 693 -20.34 -29.72 6.89
N LYS A 694 -19.86 -30.73 6.14
CA LYS A 694 -19.42 -32.01 6.73
C LYS A 694 -18.20 -31.88 7.66
N LYS A 695 -17.50 -30.75 7.64
CA LYS A 695 -16.36 -30.44 8.53
C LYS A 695 -16.77 -29.63 9.76
N THR A 696 -18.07 -29.32 9.90
CA THR A 696 -18.60 -28.66 11.07
C THR A 696 -18.72 -29.69 12.18
N ASP A 697 -18.17 -29.41 13.36
CA ASP A 697 -18.19 -30.33 14.50
C ASP A 697 -19.48 -30.17 15.31
N TYR A 698 -19.91 -28.92 15.55
CA TYR A 698 -21.12 -28.62 16.31
C TYR A 698 -21.97 -27.51 15.70
N VAL A 699 -23.28 -27.61 15.83
CA VAL A 699 -24.24 -26.54 15.51
C VAL A 699 -24.99 -26.15 16.78
N VAL A 700 -24.86 -24.90 17.22
CA VAL A 700 -25.56 -24.40 18.40
C VAL A 700 -26.89 -23.79 17.95
N ALA A 701 -28.00 -24.35 18.43
CA ALA A 701 -29.35 -24.03 17.97
C ALA A 701 -30.19 -23.35 19.06
N GLY A 702 -30.67 -22.14 18.79
CA GLY A 702 -31.63 -21.39 19.62
C GLY A 702 -33.09 -21.47 19.13
N GLU A 703 -34.00 -20.71 19.75
CA GLU A 703 -35.47 -20.82 19.56
C GLU A 703 -35.98 -20.52 18.13
N ALA A 704 -35.11 -20.03 17.23
CA ALA A 704 -35.42 -19.74 15.82
C ALA A 704 -34.40 -20.35 14.84
N ALA A 705 -33.86 -21.53 15.17
CA ALA A 705 -32.89 -22.22 14.33
C ALA A 705 -33.53 -22.77 13.03
N GLY A 706 -33.48 -21.99 11.95
CA GLY A 706 -34.07 -22.31 10.64
C GLY A 706 -33.24 -23.28 9.78
N SER A 707 -33.02 -22.91 8.51
CA SER A 707 -32.41 -23.77 7.46
C SER A 707 -31.04 -24.40 7.78
N LYS A 708 -30.29 -23.85 8.75
CA LYS A 708 -29.00 -24.40 9.19
C LYS A 708 -29.15 -25.61 10.13
N LEU A 709 -30.21 -25.66 10.94
CA LEU A 709 -30.54 -26.81 11.77
C LEU A 709 -30.94 -28.00 10.90
N GLU A 710 -31.80 -27.76 9.92
CA GLU A 710 -32.21 -28.77 8.94
C GLU A 710 -31.01 -29.33 8.18
N LYS A 711 -30.08 -28.45 7.75
CA LYS A 711 -28.83 -28.84 7.08
C LYS A 711 -27.88 -29.62 8.00
N ALA A 712 -27.83 -29.30 9.29
CA ALA A 712 -27.03 -30.04 10.28
C ALA A 712 -27.56 -31.46 10.48
N ASN A 713 -28.88 -31.61 10.64
CA ASN A 713 -29.54 -32.90 10.77
C ASN A 713 -29.38 -33.77 9.51
N ALA A 714 -29.49 -33.18 8.32
CA ALA A 714 -29.28 -33.88 7.05
C ALA A 714 -27.82 -34.35 6.85
N LEU A 715 -26.84 -33.65 7.44
CA LEU A 715 -25.42 -33.98 7.35
C LEU A 715 -24.89 -34.80 8.54
N GLY A 716 -25.73 -35.07 9.56
CA GLY A 716 -25.36 -35.84 10.74
C GLY A 716 -24.40 -35.12 11.69
N VAL A 717 -24.40 -33.78 11.68
CA VAL A 717 -23.55 -32.95 12.56
C VAL A 717 -24.21 -32.80 13.94
N ALA A 718 -23.41 -32.84 15.02
CA ALA A 718 -23.92 -32.74 16.38
C ALA A 718 -24.54 -31.36 16.66
N VAL A 719 -25.74 -31.35 17.25
CA VAL A 719 -26.47 -30.11 17.60
C VAL A 719 -26.42 -29.91 19.11
N LEU A 720 -26.09 -28.69 19.54
CA LEU A 720 -26.00 -28.28 20.94
C LEU A 720 -27.01 -27.16 21.25
N SER A 721 -27.52 -27.14 22.47
CA SER A 721 -28.26 -26.02 23.05
C SER A 721 -27.32 -24.95 23.62
N GLU A 722 -27.85 -23.77 23.94
CA GLU A 722 -27.06 -22.70 24.59
C GLU A 722 -26.47 -23.14 25.95
N GLU A 723 -27.25 -23.89 26.74
CA GLU A 723 -26.82 -24.38 28.05
C GLU A 723 -25.68 -25.39 27.92
N GLU A 724 -25.73 -26.27 26.92
CA GLU A 724 -24.67 -27.24 26.63
C GLU A 724 -23.40 -26.56 26.08
N LEU A 725 -23.56 -25.50 25.28
CA LEU A 725 -22.43 -24.68 24.85
C LEU A 725 -21.75 -24.02 26.06
N LEU A 726 -22.52 -23.43 26.96
CA LEU A 726 -21.99 -22.80 28.18
C LEU A 726 -21.35 -23.82 29.12
N ALA A 727 -21.88 -25.04 29.20
CA ALA A 727 -21.26 -26.13 29.95
C ALA A 727 -19.95 -26.63 29.32
N MET A 728 -19.83 -26.56 27.99
CA MET A 728 -18.58 -26.86 27.27
C MET A 728 -17.55 -25.73 27.30
N LEU A 729 -17.93 -24.51 27.68
CA LEU A 729 -17.05 -23.34 27.76
C LEU A 729 -16.59 -23.03 29.19
N LYS A 730 -17.17 -23.67 30.20
CA LYS A 730 -16.67 -23.74 31.58
C LYS A 730 -15.65 -24.86 31.71
#